data_AF-A0A7X1L1T2-F1
#
_entry.id   AF-A0A7X1L1T2-F1
#
_cell.length_a   1.000
_cell.length_b   1.000
_cell.length_c   1.000
_cell.angle_alpha   90.00
_cell.angle_beta   90.00
_cell.angle_gamma   90.00
#
_symmetry.space_group_name_H-M   'P 1'
#
loop_
_entity.id
_entity.type
_entity.pdbx_description
1 polymer ?
#
loop_
_entity_poly.entity_id
_entity_poly.type
_entity_poly.pdbx_seq_one_letter_code
_entity_poly.pdbx_strand_id
1 'polypeptide(L)'
;MPTRNEQGFTLLEVLIVLFILGMIAAMAWPALGILDDRAREELTRENMEVIRRAIVGDPDRFDADGRRIIGGYVGDMEKWPDLWEANADIKPDYAGPLPPPGPTWTFGYRPFGHFEGKKWKWDYPFRKLFDADDDHDHIGGLETENEGQPRGLWTQYLEEHPTSPPGEMEGAMWKGPYMLPPADEKPSDSQHWAKTDDEYDCYDGITGLEPKWNPAILEETWEDGDYNAALGEHYDEKESFRLLQTDGRLADGWGRALRFFITADQDRPGSTIFWIISEGPDREGTYPTKGTFAAGLWTIDPDDIMSKAYDEEDDYNKDNIVMKIYSHEWEAIFDEINEKKKMETETLFLRIKRAILGSSPGRMNDGFTGDVCGWPKLFRWEDNGTPANPNDDYWDDEDGIPVSYTKGQLRELWTRTPNSSDPGDNVAVPAWAHAGMGWRGEYLQTPWGINGEQYIRDAWDREVLFFKDNTNDAIMILSRGVDGKFDFYSTNAEKTEPVNFTEVIDIVVTPYDPNDAGGYNADNIVLIVRKSDWYPGFFTLNKFTVLNAILVTTKACLFYDDGNTDIKVAGTDGSMIDADGDLAVDDWELGAAPPPPYAFNYTDITVDKIKAGARYLVFWDDADGNDTINVGENQYTAIYNIITSNSMEPRDNITVDSSVDFSAAP
;
A
#
# COMPACT_ATOMS: atom_id res chain seq x y z
N MET A 1 85.09 -40.89 40.97
CA MET A 1 84.06 -39.89 40.62
C MET A 1 83.76 -40.05 39.14
N PRO A 2 82.48 -40.12 38.73
CA PRO A 2 82.08 -40.63 37.43
C PRO A 2 82.33 -39.60 36.30
N THR A 3 82.67 -40.14 35.14
CA THR A 3 82.89 -39.47 33.86
C THR A 3 81.57 -38.98 33.25
N ARG A 4 81.52 -37.70 32.86
CA ARG A 4 80.42 -37.13 32.06
C ARG A 4 80.43 -37.77 30.67
N ASN A 5 79.34 -38.44 30.32
CA ASN A 5 79.02 -38.87 28.96
C ASN A 5 78.42 -37.66 28.23
N GLU A 6 79.20 -36.98 27.41
CA GLU A 6 78.68 -36.02 26.43
C GLU A 6 78.39 -36.79 25.14
N GLN A 7 77.16 -37.30 25.04
CA GLN A 7 76.66 -37.84 23.77
C GLN A 7 76.24 -36.65 22.90
N GLY A 8 77.02 -36.37 21.86
CA GLY A 8 76.64 -35.41 20.83
C GLY A 8 75.49 -35.94 19.99
N PHE A 9 74.57 -35.05 19.60
CA PHE A 9 73.45 -35.36 18.72
C PHE A 9 73.93 -35.93 17.38
N THR A 10 73.27 -36.99 16.92
CA THR A 10 73.55 -37.54 15.59
C THR A 10 72.98 -36.63 14.51
N LEU A 11 73.61 -36.60 13.33
CA LEU A 11 73.13 -35.80 12.18
C LEU A 11 71.66 -36.13 11.83
N LEU A 12 71.28 -37.39 12.01
CA LEU A 12 69.92 -37.87 11.77
C LEU A 12 68.92 -37.27 12.78
N GLU A 13 69.27 -37.20 14.06
CA GLU A 13 68.40 -36.56 15.07
C GLU A 13 68.21 -35.08 14.78
N VAL A 14 69.27 -34.37 14.38
CA VAL A 14 69.15 -32.95 14.00
C VAL A 14 68.21 -32.80 12.80
N LEU A 15 68.30 -33.69 11.80
CA LEU A 15 67.45 -33.64 10.62
C LEU A 15 65.98 -33.97 10.93
N ILE A 16 65.72 -34.94 11.82
CA ILE A 16 64.37 -35.27 12.29
C ILE A 16 63.78 -34.11 13.10
N VAL A 17 64.57 -33.50 13.98
CA VAL A 17 64.13 -32.33 14.77
C VAL A 17 63.79 -31.16 13.86
N LEU A 18 64.60 -30.87 12.83
CA LEU A 18 64.31 -29.82 11.85
C LEU A 18 63.06 -30.12 11.02
N PHE A 19 62.82 -31.39 10.64
CA PHE A 19 61.62 -31.78 9.91
C PHE A 19 60.35 -31.61 10.77
N ILE A 20 60.40 -32.06 12.03
CA ILE A 20 59.28 -31.91 12.97
C ILE A 20 59.02 -30.43 13.26
N LEU A 21 60.07 -29.62 13.46
CA LEU A 21 59.93 -28.17 13.63
C LEU A 21 59.35 -27.50 12.38
N GLY A 22 59.75 -27.92 11.17
CA GLY A 22 59.18 -27.40 9.92
C GLY A 22 57.69 -27.73 9.76
N MET A 23 57.28 -28.94 10.15
CA MET A 23 55.89 -29.36 10.07
C MET A 23 55.02 -28.68 11.16
N ILE A 24 55.54 -28.55 12.38
CA ILE A 24 54.89 -27.81 13.46
C ILE A 24 54.76 -26.33 13.07
N ALA A 25 55.80 -25.72 12.49
CA ALA A 25 55.74 -24.33 12.02
C ALA A 25 54.67 -24.13 10.93
N ALA A 26 54.57 -25.06 9.98
CA ALA A 26 53.56 -25.00 8.92
C ALA A 26 52.12 -25.19 9.44
N MET A 27 51.92 -26.00 10.48
CA MET A 27 50.62 -26.19 11.13
C MET A 27 50.27 -25.09 12.14
N ALA A 28 51.28 -24.45 12.74
CA ALA A 28 51.10 -23.36 13.68
C ALA A 28 50.74 -22.05 12.98
N TRP A 29 51.17 -21.85 11.72
CA TRP A 29 50.95 -20.59 11.00
C TRP A 29 49.46 -20.22 10.84
N PRO A 30 48.54 -21.12 10.44
CA PRO A 30 47.11 -20.81 10.41
C PRO A 30 46.49 -20.64 11.81
N ALA A 31 47.06 -21.29 12.84
CA ALA A 31 46.59 -21.22 14.22
C ALA A 31 47.00 -19.92 14.95
N LEU A 32 47.95 -19.15 14.38
CA LEU A 32 48.39 -17.87 14.93
C LEU A 32 47.44 -16.70 14.62
N GLY A 33 46.27 -16.94 14.02
CA GLY A 33 45.23 -15.92 13.84
C GLY A 33 45.56 -14.81 12.83
N ILE A 34 46.70 -14.91 12.15
CA ILE A 34 47.07 -14.04 11.03
C ILE A 34 46.37 -14.58 9.78
N LEU A 35 45.05 -14.39 9.72
CA LEU A 35 44.36 -14.39 8.43
C LEU A 35 45.04 -13.34 7.56
N ASP A 36 45.46 -13.75 6.36
CA ASP A 36 45.97 -12.85 5.32
C ASP A 36 44.96 -11.72 5.11
N ASP A 37 45.42 -10.48 4.93
CA ASP A 37 44.53 -9.32 4.77
C ASP A 37 43.56 -9.53 3.60
N ARG A 38 43.99 -10.25 2.58
CA ARG A 38 43.15 -10.69 1.47
C ARG A 38 41.95 -11.54 1.89
N ALA A 39 42.14 -12.46 2.85
CA ALA A 39 41.05 -13.31 3.33
C ALA A 39 40.05 -12.51 4.18
N ARG A 40 40.55 -11.50 4.92
CA ARG A 40 39.69 -10.57 5.67
C ARG A 40 38.91 -9.65 4.73
N GLU A 41 39.55 -9.16 3.67
CA GLU A 41 38.91 -8.39 2.61
C GLU A 41 37.77 -9.19 1.95
N GLU A 42 38.02 -10.45 1.60
CA GLU A 42 37.01 -11.35 1.01
C GLU A 42 35.84 -11.58 1.97
N LEU A 43 36.12 -11.82 3.26
CA LEU A 43 35.10 -11.95 4.30
C LEU A 43 34.29 -10.66 4.48
N THR A 44 34.94 -9.49 4.46
CA THR A 44 34.25 -8.20 4.54
C THR A 44 33.29 -8.01 3.37
N ARG A 45 33.73 -8.32 2.14
CA ARG A 45 32.87 -8.23 0.95
C ARG A 45 31.70 -9.21 1.04
N GLU A 46 31.93 -10.44 1.52
CA GLU A 46 30.86 -11.42 1.73
C GLU A 46 29.84 -10.91 2.77
N ASN A 47 30.31 -10.36 3.89
CA ASN A 47 29.45 -9.77 4.92
C ASN A 47 28.63 -8.60 4.38
N MET A 48 29.25 -7.67 3.64
CA MET A 48 28.54 -6.56 3.00
C MET A 48 27.48 -7.06 2.01
N GLU A 49 27.74 -8.13 1.25
CA GLU A 49 26.74 -8.74 0.36
C GLU A 49 25.59 -9.43 1.12
N VAL A 50 25.85 -9.98 2.32
CA VAL A 50 24.78 -10.46 3.20
C VAL A 50 23.92 -9.30 3.69
N ILE A 51 24.54 -8.18 4.09
CA ILE A 51 23.83 -6.97 4.50
C ILE A 51 23.02 -6.39 3.34
N ARG A 52 23.60 -6.27 2.14
CA ARG A 52 22.90 -5.85 0.92
C ARG A 52 21.68 -6.72 0.66
N ARG A 53 21.82 -8.05 0.72
CA ARG A 53 20.69 -8.98 0.56
C ARG A 53 19.64 -8.83 1.65
N ALA A 54 20.02 -8.52 2.89
CA ALA A 54 19.07 -8.23 3.96
C ALA A 54 18.31 -6.92 3.72
N ILE A 55 18.96 -5.91 3.10
CA ILE A 55 18.35 -4.62 2.79
C ILE A 55 17.44 -4.71 1.56
N VAL A 56 17.95 -5.11 0.39
CA VAL A 56 17.23 -5.04 -0.90
C VAL A 56 16.76 -6.40 -1.44
N GLY A 57 17.09 -7.50 -0.76
CA GLY A 57 16.82 -8.85 -1.22
C GLY A 57 17.89 -9.41 -2.17
N ASP A 58 17.68 -10.66 -2.60
CA ASP A 58 18.57 -11.36 -3.54
C ASP A 58 18.56 -10.66 -4.92
N PRO A 59 19.72 -10.21 -5.45
CA PRO A 59 19.79 -9.55 -6.75
C PRO A 59 19.39 -10.46 -7.92
N ASP A 60 19.47 -11.79 -7.76
CA ASP A 60 19.17 -12.76 -8.81
C ASP A 60 17.71 -13.22 -8.83
N ARG A 61 16.85 -12.62 -7.98
CA ARG A 61 15.43 -12.95 -7.92
C ARG A 61 14.62 -12.08 -8.89
N PHE A 62 14.04 -12.73 -9.89
CA PHE A 62 13.17 -12.09 -10.87
C PHE A 62 11.74 -12.67 -10.82
N ASP A 63 10.75 -11.85 -11.16
CA ASP A 63 9.37 -12.30 -11.34
C ASP A 63 9.17 -12.99 -12.69
N ALA A 64 7.94 -13.45 -12.96
CA ALA A 64 7.60 -14.12 -14.21
C ALA A 64 7.72 -13.20 -15.44
N ASP A 65 7.68 -11.89 -15.24
CA ASP A 65 7.82 -10.86 -16.27
C ASP A 65 9.30 -10.47 -16.48
N GLY A 66 10.24 -11.05 -15.71
CA GLY A 66 11.68 -10.80 -15.79
C GLY A 66 12.13 -9.55 -15.03
N ARG A 67 11.30 -8.97 -14.17
CA ARG A 67 11.64 -7.81 -13.34
C ARG A 67 12.25 -8.26 -12.03
N ARG A 68 13.21 -7.47 -11.52
CA ARG A 68 13.84 -7.76 -10.23
C ARG A 68 12.81 -7.64 -9.11
N ILE A 69 12.73 -8.67 -8.27
CA ILE A 69 11.89 -8.63 -7.07
C ILE A 69 12.70 -7.97 -5.96
N ILE A 70 12.28 -6.79 -5.53
CA ILE A 70 12.83 -6.15 -4.33
C ILE A 70 12.32 -6.91 -3.11
N GLY A 71 13.24 -7.39 -2.29
CA GLY A 71 12.95 -8.12 -1.06
C GLY A 71 13.68 -7.51 0.12
N GLY A 72 13.90 -8.30 1.17
CA GLY A 72 14.56 -7.82 2.38
C GLY A 72 13.75 -6.71 3.06
N TYR A 73 14.44 -5.87 3.81
CA TYR A 73 13.85 -4.76 4.53
C TYR A 73 13.14 -3.77 3.60
N VAL A 74 13.75 -3.37 2.49
CA VAL A 74 13.18 -2.41 1.54
C VAL A 74 11.92 -2.97 0.87
N GLY A 75 11.90 -4.26 0.54
CA GLY A 75 10.72 -4.90 -0.04
C GLY A 75 9.51 -4.94 0.90
N ASP A 76 9.75 -4.93 2.21
CA ASP A 76 8.70 -4.95 3.23
C ASP A 76 8.32 -3.54 3.71
N MET A 77 9.30 -2.65 3.84
CA MET A 77 9.11 -1.33 4.45
C MET A 77 9.01 -0.19 3.44
N GLU A 78 9.37 -0.43 2.17
CA GLU A 78 9.42 0.56 1.08
C GLU A 78 10.31 1.79 1.39
N LYS A 79 11.26 1.63 2.32
CA LYS A 79 12.25 2.64 2.71
C LYS A 79 13.55 1.97 3.15
N TRP A 80 14.61 2.76 3.30
CA TRP A 80 15.84 2.28 3.94
C TRP A 80 15.62 1.92 5.41
N PRO A 81 16.43 1.00 5.96
CA PRO A 81 16.50 0.84 7.40
C PRO A 81 17.03 2.12 8.03
N ASP A 82 16.32 2.59 9.06
CA ASP A 82 16.78 3.70 9.87
C ASP A 82 18.09 3.33 10.58
N LEU A 83 18.97 4.31 10.79
CA LEU A 83 20.23 4.12 11.49
C LEU A 83 20.07 4.45 12.98
N TRP A 84 20.63 3.59 13.84
CA TRP A 84 20.48 3.68 15.29
C TRP A 84 21.82 3.56 16.01
N GLU A 85 22.04 4.37 17.02
CA GLU A 85 23.25 4.33 17.85
C GLU A 85 22.92 4.22 19.34
N ALA A 86 23.90 3.83 20.16
CA ALA A 86 23.68 3.73 21.59
C ALA A 86 23.37 5.11 22.16
N ASN A 87 22.31 5.23 22.97
CA ASN A 87 21.86 6.52 23.47
C ASN A 87 22.91 7.17 24.38
N ALA A 88 22.87 8.50 24.40
CA ALA A 88 23.69 9.27 25.30
C ALA A 88 23.11 9.32 26.72
N ASP A 89 23.94 9.03 27.73
CA ASP A 89 23.56 9.18 29.14
C ASP A 89 24.28 10.36 29.82
N ILE A 90 23.60 11.00 30.78
CA ILE A 90 24.17 12.02 31.64
C ILE A 90 24.81 11.31 32.84
N LYS A 91 26.14 11.47 33.02
CA LYS A 91 26.82 10.84 34.16
C LYS A 91 26.11 11.16 35.49
N PRO A 92 25.95 10.17 36.40
CA PRO A 92 25.31 10.37 37.71
C PRO A 92 25.98 11.42 38.60
N ASP A 93 27.24 11.78 38.36
CA ASP A 93 28.02 12.76 39.11
C ASP A 93 27.98 14.18 38.51
N TYR A 94 27.15 14.41 37.49
CA TYR A 94 26.90 15.75 36.96
C TYR A 94 26.32 16.66 38.06
N ALA A 95 27.14 17.60 38.54
CA ALA A 95 26.81 18.51 39.64
C ALA A 95 25.95 19.73 39.21
N GLY A 96 25.55 19.80 37.93
CA GLY A 96 24.68 20.87 37.41
C GLY A 96 23.20 20.58 37.69
N PRO A 97 22.32 21.60 37.59
CA PRO A 97 20.88 21.35 37.59
C PRO A 97 20.54 20.40 36.44
N LEU A 98 19.86 19.29 36.76
CA LEU A 98 19.33 18.38 35.74
C LEU A 98 18.50 19.20 34.74
N PRO A 99 18.75 19.08 33.42
CA PRO A 99 17.91 19.75 32.44
C PRO A 99 16.45 19.31 32.62
N PRO A 100 15.48 20.18 32.30
CA PRO A 100 14.08 19.80 32.35
C PRO A 100 13.85 18.55 31.48
N PRO A 101 13.01 17.59 31.92
CA PRO A 101 12.67 16.43 31.12
C PRO A 101 11.92 16.90 29.87
N GLY A 102 12.63 17.03 28.77
CA GLY A 102 12.15 17.48 27.47
C GLY A 102 13.17 17.14 26.39
N PRO A 103 12.74 17.09 25.11
CA PRO A 103 13.58 16.68 23.99
C PRO A 103 14.65 17.71 23.56
N THR A 104 14.91 18.76 24.36
CA THR A 104 15.94 19.77 24.03
C THR A 104 17.23 19.42 24.76
N TRP A 105 18.00 18.55 24.11
CA TRP A 105 19.26 17.95 24.55
C TRP A 105 20.44 18.94 24.51
N THR A 106 20.44 19.93 25.41
CA THR A 106 21.55 20.90 25.42
C THR A 106 22.81 20.37 26.11
N PHE A 107 22.74 19.31 26.91
CA PHE A 107 23.89 18.73 27.61
C PHE A 107 23.68 17.24 27.91
N GLY A 108 24.39 16.37 27.18
CA GLY A 108 24.44 14.92 27.42
C GLY A 108 24.96 14.20 26.18
N TYR A 109 26.27 14.24 25.96
CA TYR A 109 26.94 13.54 24.86
C TYR A 109 27.60 12.30 25.43
N ARG A 110 27.30 11.10 24.89
CA ARG A 110 28.18 9.90 24.86
C ARG A 110 27.41 8.59 24.68
N PRO A 111 27.73 7.76 23.67
CA PRO A 111 27.38 6.34 23.67
C PRO A 111 27.77 5.69 25.01
N PHE A 112 26.79 5.31 25.82
CA PHE A 112 27.02 4.76 27.16
C PHE A 112 27.10 3.23 27.13
N GLY A 113 27.95 2.66 27.96
CA GLY A 113 28.12 1.22 28.10
C GLY A 113 28.99 0.88 29.28
N HIS A 114 29.10 -0.41 29.57
CA HIS A 114 29.94 -0.93 30.66
C HIS A 114 30.55 -2.27 30.29
N PHE A 115 31.61 -2.65 30.98
CA PHE A 115 32.26 -3.95 30.85
C PHE A 115 31.53 -5.01 31.68
N GLU A 116 30.86 -5.94 30.99
CA GLU A 116 30.38 -7.19 31.61
C GLU A 116 31.51 -8.24 31.51
N GLY A 117 32.44 -8.21 32.47
CA GLY A 117 33.65 -9.02 32.44
C GLY A 117 34.74 -8.37 31.61
N LYS A 118 35.06 -8.93 30.43
CA LYS A 118 36.01 -8.33 29.47
C LYS A 118 35.32 -7.81 28.21
N LYS A 119 33.99 -7.89 28.17
CA LYS A 119 33.19 -7.56 27.01
C LYS A 119 32.52 -6.23 27.26
N TRP A 120 32.70 -5.28 26.34
CA TRP A 120 31.91 -4.06 26.36
C TRP A 120 30.46 -4.39 26.02
N LYS A 121 29.55 -3.78 26.75
CA LYS A 121 28.13 -3.89 26.53
C LYS A 121 27.56 -2.49 26.44
N TRP A 122 26.97 -2.19 25.28
CA TRP A 122 26.24 -0.95 25.08
C TRP A 122 25.03 -0.92 26.00
N ASP A 123 24.85 0.19 26.69
CA ASP A 123 23.68 0.44 27.51
C ASP A 123 22.54 0.99 26.65
N TYR A 124 21.32 0.69 27.10
CA TYR A 124 20.08 0.96 26.40
C TYR A 124 19.37 2.17 26.99
N PRO A 125 18.50 2.89 26.24
CA PRO A 125 18.00 2.57 24.89
C PRO A 125 18.98 2.91 23.76
N PHE A 126 18.70 2.45 22.54
CA PHE A 126 19.31 3.02 21.33
C PHE A 126 18.51 4.25 20.88
N ARG A 127 19.17 5.25 20.31
CA ARG A 127 18.53 6.40 19.68
C ARG A 127 18.58 6.31 18.16
N LYS A 128 17.53 6.78 17.49
CA LYS A 128 17.50 6.88 16.03
C LYS A 128 18.21 8.15 15.59
N LEU A 129 19.00 8.02 14.52
CA LEU A 129 19.59 9.15 13.83
C LEU A 129 18.53 9.75 12.89
N PHE A 130 18.34 11.08 12.94
CA PHE A 130 17.37 11.80 12.12
C PHE A 130 18.00 13.05 11.53
N ASP A 131 17.77 13.29 10.25
CA ASP A 131 18.10 14.57 9.62
C ASP A 131 17.14 15.66 10.14
N ALA A 132 17.46 16.23 11.30
CA ALA A 132 16.67 17.26 11.96
C ALA A 132 17.06 18.65 11.43
N ASP A 133 16.06 19.53 11.24
CA ASP A 133 16.23 20.90 10.74
C ASP A 133 17.17 21.78 11.60
N ASP A 134 17.51 21.35 12.81
CA ASP A 134 18.38 22.06 13.76
C ASP A 134 19.85 21.57 13.74
N ASP A 135 20.18 20.68 12.80
CA ASP A 135 21.55 20.27 12.47
C ASP A 135 22.31 19.52 13.57
N HIS A 136 21.61 19.02 14.59
CA HIS A 136 22.24 18.32 15.71
C HIS A 136 22.43 16.80 15.50
N ASP A 137 21.74 16.14 14.54
CA ASP A 137 21.68 14.66 14.44
C ASP A 137 21.80 14.08 12.99
N HIS A 138 22.64 14.66 12.13
CA HIS A 138 22.70 14.34 10.69
C HIS A 138 23.03 12.89 10.29
N ILE A 139 22.05 12.19 9.69
CA ILE A 139 22.23 10.87 9.01
C ILE A 139 23.25 10.97 7.84
N GLY A 140 23.40 12.16 7.26
CA GLY A 140 24.05 12.39 5.96
C GLY A 140 25.46 12.97 5.96
N GLY A 141 26.02 13.39 7.09
CA GLY A 141 27.42 13.82 7.13
C GLY A 141 27.70 15.07 7.93
N LEU A 142 27.68 14.96 9.25
CA LEU A 142 28.53 15.85 10.02
C LEU A 142 29.41 15.05 10.95
N GLU A 143 28.93 13.95 11.53
CA GLU A 143 29.74 13.30 12.55
C GLU A 143 30.73 12.26 12.00
N THR A 144 32.01 12.49 12.23
CA THR A 144 33.06 11.46 12.34
C THR A 144 32.67 10.29 13.26
N GLU A 145 31.60 10.46 14.02
CA GLU A 145 31.04 9.54 15.00
C GLU A 145 29.74 8.86 14.53
N ASN A 146 29.36 8.91 13.24
CA ASN A 146 28.17 8.18 12.76
C ASN A 146 28.35 6.66 12.92
N GLU A 147 27.99 6.17 14.10
CA GLU A 147 28.02 4.77 14.51
C GLU A 147 26.71 4.04 14.19
N GLY A 148 25.76 4.77 13.61
CA GLY A 148 24.43 4.31 13.26
C GLY A 148 24.43 2.93 12.63
N GLN A 149 23.75 1.98 13.28
CA GLN A 149 23.57 0.62 12.82
C GLN A 149 22.15 0.45 12.26
N PRO A 150 21.97 -0.28 11.15
CA PRO A 150 20.65 -0.55 10.58
C PRO A 150 19.92 -1.65 11.39
N ARG A 151 19.59 -1.35 12.66
CA ARG A 151 19.07 -2.34 13.62
C ARG A 151 17.78 -3.02 13.17
N GLY A 152 16.95 -2.32 12.39
CA GLY A 152 15.73 -2.89 11.78
C GLY A 152 15.98 -4.14 10.92
N LEU A 153 17.24 -4.43 10.57
CA LEU A 153 17.60 -5.67 9.90
C LEU A 153 17.50 -6.93 10.78
N TRP A 154 17.62 -6.82 12.11
CA TRP A 154 17.61 -7.98 13.03
C TRP A 154 16.72 -7.84 14.26
N THR A 155 16.14 -6.67 14.52
CA THR A 155 15.20 -6.46 15.64
C THR A 155 13.97 -5.67 15.21
N GLN A 156 12.80 -6.05 15.72
CA GLN A 156 11.55 -5.30 15.53
C GLN A 156 11.43 -4.14 16.53
N TYR A 157 12.15 -4.22 17.65
CA TYR A 157 12.12 -3.24 18.72
C TYR A 157 13.36 -2.37 18.60
N LEU A 158 13.23 -1.20 18.01
CA LEU A 158 14.40 -0.44 17.58
C LEU A 158 15.09 0.29 18.75
N GLU A 159 14.31 0.79 19.70
CA GLU A 159 14.80 1.48 20.90
C GLU A 159 15.35 0.52 21.97
N GLU A 160 15.05 -0.80 21.89
CA GLU A 160 15.35 -1.85 22.89
C GLU A 160 15.41 -1.35 24.35
N HIS A 161 14.29 -0.98 24.95
CA HIS A 161 14.28 -0.57 26.36
C HIS A 161 14.19 -1.80 27.29
N PRO A 162 15.15 -2.07 28.19
CA PRO A 162 15.17 -3.29 29.01
C PRO A 162 14.04 -3.36 30.06
N THR A 163 13.41 -2.24 30.39
CA THR A 163 12.44 -2.14 31.51
C THR A 163 11.10 -1.46 31.19
N SER A 164 10.84 -1.08 29.92
CA SER A 164 9.60 -0.40 29.51
C SER A 164 8.83 -1.29 28.52
N PRO A 165 7.51 -1.09 28.32
CA PRO A 165 6.83 -1.67 27.16
C PRO A 165 7.66 -1.37 25.90
N PRO A 166 7.68 -2.29 24.91
CA PRO A 166 8.52 -2.13 23.74
C PRO A 166 8.31 -0.72 23.17
N GLY A 167 9.41 -0.02 22.92
CA GLY A 167 9.43 1.32 22.34
C GLY A 167 8.86 1.33 20.92
N GLU A 168 9.37 2.20 20.06
CA GLU A 168 8.96 2.22 18.65
C GLU A 168 9.16 0.82 18.00
N MET A 169 8.06 0.21 17.55
CA MET A 169 8.09 -1.00 16.74
C MET A 169 8.34 -0.61 15.29
N GLU A 170 9.26 -1.30 14.63
CA GLU A 170 9.38 -1.23 13.18
C GLU A 170 8.00 -1.58 12.58
N GLY A 171 7.50 -0.71 11.71
CA GLY A 171 6.07 -0.61 11.34
C GLY A 171 5.41 -1.93 10.95
N ALA A 172 4.07 -1.93 10.85
CA ALA A 172 3.26 -3.15 10.68
C ALA A 172 3.63 -4.04 9.47
N MET A 173 4.41 -3.53 8.52
CA MET A 173 4.85 -4.26 7.33
C MET A 173 6.15 -5.07 7.55
N TRP A 174 6.86 -4.88 8.66
CA TRP A 174 8.11 -5.59 8.94
C TRP A 174 7.90 -7.10 9.08
N LYS A 175 8.61 -7.91 8.29
CA LYS A 175 8.53 -9.38 8.33
C LYS A 175 9.84 -10.06 8.78
N GLY A 176 10.79 -9.27 9.28
CA GLY A 176 12.09 -9.75 9.73
C GLY A 176 12.03 -10.74 10.91
N PRO A 177 13.19 -11.08 11.50
CA PRO A 177 14.51 -10.51 11.22
C PRO A 177 15.08 -10.99 9.88
N TYR A 178 15.74 -10.09 9.15
CA TYR A 178 16.37 -10.37 7.85
C TYR A 178 17.80 -10.91 8.01
N MET A 179 18.41 -10.67 9.17
CA MET A 179 19.68 -11.24 9.57
C MET A 179 19.70 -11.58 11.07
N LEU A 180 20.65 -12.41 11.49
CA LEU A 180 20.84 -12.69 12.91
C LEU A 180 21.42 -11.45 13.60
N PRO A 181 21.03 -11.17 14.86
CA PRO A 181 21.64 -10.10 15.63
C PRO A 181 23.16 -10.28 15.67
N PRO A 182 23.94 -9.23 15.35
CA PRO A 182 25.38 -9.31 15.40
C PRO A 182 25.84 -9.59 16.83
N ALA A 183 26.75 -10.55 16.97
CA ALA A 183 27.41 -10.88 18.21
C ALA A 183 28.91 -10.75 18.00
N ASP A 184 29.62 -10.20 18.99
CA ASP A 184 31.08 -10.19 18.98
C ASP A 184 31.62 -11.63 19.05
N GLU A 185 32.12 -12.14 17.93
CA GLU A 185 32.69 -13.48 17.81
C GLU A 185 34.07 -13.61 18.49
N LYS A 186 34.75 -12.49 18.71
CA LYS A 186 36.16 -12.45 19.14
C LYS A 186 36.40 -11.42 20.26
N PRO A 187 35.74 -11.56 21.42
CA PRO A 187 35.93 -10.67 22.57
C PRO A 187 37.35 -10.74 23.17
N SER A 188 38.23 -11.60 22.65
CA SER A 188 39.63 -11.73 23.07
C SER A 188 40.65 -11.10 22.11
N ASP A 189 40.28 -10.87 20.84
CA ASP A 189 41.20 -10.37 19.80
C ASP A 189 41.22 -8.83 19.73
N SER A 190 40.20 -8.21 20.30
CA SER A 190 40.21 -6.83 20.70
C SER A 190 41.39 -6.61 21.66
N GLN A 191 42.45 -6.00 21.11
CA GLN A 191 43.49 -5.32 21.88
C GLN A 191 42.80 -4.16 22.59
N HIS A 192 41.98 -4.46 23.58
CA HIS A 192 41.16 -3.44 24.18
C HIS A 192 42.09 -2.47 24.89
N TRP A 193 41.98 -1.22 24.50
CA TRP A 193 42.57 -0.10 25.21
C TRP A 193 42.09 -0.05 26.68
N ALA A 194 40.92 -0.63 26.99
CA ALA A 194 40.40 -0.84 28.35
C ALA A 194 39.68 -2.20 28.51
N LYS A 195 39.80 -2.86 29.66
CA LYS A 195 39.19 -4.17 29.97
C LYS A 195 38.18 -4.12 31.12
N THR A 196 38.09 -2.98 31.79
CA THR A 196 37.21 -2.74 32.93
C THR A 196 36.73 -1.30 32.86
N ASP A 197 35.59 -1.00 33.48
CA ASP A 197 35.06 0.36 33.58
C ASP A 197 36.10 1.33 34.14
N ASP A 198 36.85 0.92 35.19
CA ASP A 198 37.94 1.73 35.76
C ASP A 198 39.07 2.09 34.77
N GLU A 199 39.36 1.22 33.79
CA GLU A 199 40.40 1.47 32.77
C GLU A 199 39.87 2.41 31.68
N TYR A 200 38.58 2.31 31.37
CA TYR A 200 37.89 3.21 30.46
C TYR A 200 37.73 4.62 31.07
N ASP A 201 37.33 4.67 32.35
CA ASP A 201 37.02 5.89 33.11
C ASP A 201 38.25 6.66 33.61
N CYS A 202 39.44 6.04 33.63
CA CYS A 202 40.65 6.45 34.37
C CYS A 202 40.63 7.87 35.01
N TYR A 203 40.29 7.89 36.30
CA TYR A 203 40.11 9.05 37.18
C TYR A 203 41.38 9.90 37.44
N ASP A 204 42.57 9.46 37.02
CA ASP A 204 43.87 10.11 37.32
C ASP A 204 44.29 11.18 36.28
N GLY A 205 43.33 11.71 35.52
CA GLY A 205 43.51 12.96 34.80
C GLY A 205 44.32 12.92 33.50
N ILE A 206 45.00 11.82 33.14
CA ILE A 206 45.96 11.85 32.00
C ILE A 206 45.74 10.78 30.91
N THR A 207 45.07 9.64 31.14
CA THR A 207 45.07 8.50 30.17
C THR A 207 43.76 7.69 30.05
N GLY A 208 42.60 8.26 30.37
CA GLY A 208 41.31 7.57 30.16
C GLY A 208 40.89 7.59 28.69
N LEU A 209 40.20 6.54 28.24
CA LEU A 209 39.58 6.50 26.90
C LEU A 209 38.24 7.21 26.87
N GLU A 210 37.68 7.52 28.03
CA GLU A 210 36.52 8.38 28.11
C GLU A 210 36.87 9.82 27.69
N PRO A 211 35.97 10.51 26.97
CA PRO A 211 36.12 11.92 26.71
C PRO A 211 35.95 12.73 27.99
N LYS A 212 36.69 13.83 28.07
CA LYS A 212 36.65 14.71 29.23
C LYS A 212 35.88 15.97 28.90
N TRP A 213 34.92 16.29 29.77
CA TRP A 213 34.32 17.60 29.81
C TRP A 213 35.38 18.63 30.18
N ASN A 214 35.59 19.63 29.32
CA ASN A 214 36.46 20.76 29.63
C ASN A 214 35.60 21.92 30.17
N PRO A 215 35.54 22.11 31.50
CA PRO A 215 34.69 23.14 32.10
C PRO A 215 35.12 24.57 31.75
N ALA A 216 36.33 24.77 31.20
CA ALA A 216 36.84 26.10 30.84
C ALA A 216 36.23 26.66 29.55
N ILE A 217 35.90 25.77 28.61
CA ILE A 217 35.31 26.13 27.31
C ILE A 217 33.85 25.71 27.19
N LEU A 218 33.32 24.98 28.19
CA LEU A 218 31.97 24.40 28.17
C LEU A 218 31.77 23.46 26.97
N GLU A 219 32.83 22.74 26.61
CA GLU A 219 32.86 21.79 25.50
C GLU A 219 33.47 20.47 26.00
N GLU A 220 33.00 19.33 25.46
CA GLU A 220 33.71 18.07 25.62
C GLU A 220 34.93 18.10 24.70
N THR A 221 36.12 18.11 25.29
CA THR A 221 37.35 17.84 24.56
C THR A 221 37.45 16.34 24.35
N TRP A 222 36.72 15.82 23.35
CA TRP A 222 37.18 14.64 22.61
C TRP A 222 38.51 14.98 21.92
N GLU A 223 38.61 16.24 21.51
CA GLU A 223 39.79 16.98 21.11
C GLU A 223 40.80 17.03 22.26
N ASP A 224 41.77 16.13 22.30
CA ASP A 224 43.01 16.39 23.02
C ASP A 224 43.47 17.79 22.59
N GLY A 225 43.37 18.81 23.46
CA GLY A 225 43.24 20.25 23.10
C GLY A 225 44.40 20.92 22.34
N ASP A 226 44.79 20.35 21.20
CA ASP A 226 45.84 20.73 20.27
C ASP A 226 45.37 20.51 18.81
N TYR A 227 44.08 20.69 18.51
CA TYR A 227 43.58 20.78 17.13
C TYR A 227 44.03 22.11 16.51
N ASN A 228 45.29 22.17 16.11
CA ASN A 228 45.84 23.20 15.22
C ASN A 228 46.16 22.61 13.84
N ALA A 229 45.54 21.48 13.51
CA ALA A 229 45.91 20.68 12.38
C ALA A 229 45.03 20.93 11.16
N ALA A 230 45.70 20.97 10.02
CA ALA A 230 45.04 20.92 8.72
C ALA A 230 44.31 19.57 8.56
N LEU A 231 43.21 19.59 7.81
CA LEU A 231 42.42 18.45 7.30
C LEU A 231 43.15 17.08 7.41
N GLY A 232 42.58 16.16 8.20
CA GLY A 232 43.01 14.76 8.28
C GLY A 232 43.97 14.41 9.43
N GLU A 233 43.70 14.82 10.67
CA GLU A 233 44.45 14.26 11.82
C GLU A 233 43.93 12.89 12.24
N HIS A 234 44.88 11.99 12.50
CA HIS A 234 44.69 10.58 12.72
C HIS A 234 44.01 10.27 14.05
N TYR A 235 43.18 9.23 14.00
CA TYR A 235 42.39 8.67 15.08
C TYR A 235 43.12 8.57 16.43
N ASP A 236 42.47 9.10 17.47
CA ASP A 236 42.90 8.89 18.84
C ASP A 236 42.57 7.45 19.30
N GLU A 237 43.18 7.04 20.42
CA GLU A 237 42.97 5.69 20.99
C GLU A 237 41.49 5.41 21.29
N LYS A 238 40.66 6.45 21.41
CA LYS A 238 39.24 6.36 21.75
C LYS A 238 38.39 5.92 20.55
N GLU A 239 38.64 6.42 19.35
CA GLU A 239 37.93 5.97 18.15
C GLU A 239 38.27 4.52 17.78
N SER A 240 39.55 4.17 17.88
CA SER A 240 40.00 2.77 17.74
C SER A 240 39.32 1.84 18.75
N PHE A 241 39.10 2.30 19.99
CA PHE A 241 38.36 1.54 20.99
C PHE A 241 36.92 1.27 20.54
N ARG A 242 36.19 2.30 20.09
CA ARG A 242 34.79 2.18 19.68
C ARG A 242 34.58 1.21 18.53
N LEU A 243 35.40 1.32 17.48
CA LEU A 243 35.32 0.44 16.31
C LEU A 243 35.54 -1.03 16.67
N LEU A 244 36.32 -1.32 17.71
CA LEU A 244 36.56 -2.69 18.17
C LEU A 244 35.41 -3.26 19.03
N GLN A 245 34.46 -2.44 19.49
CA GLN A 245 33.32 -2.90 20.28
C GLN A 245 32.14 -3.29 19.37
N THR A 246 32.25 -4.48 18.78
CA THR A 246 31.30 -4.98 17.78
C THR A 246 30.08 -5.69 18.35
N ASP A 247 29.94 -5.80 19.68
CA ASP A 247 28.76 -6.46 20.25
C ASP A 247 27.49 -5.68 19.92
N GLY A 248 26.53 -6.32 19.22
CA GLY A 248 25.35 -5.62 18.74
C GLY A 248 25.58 -4.68 17.55
N ARG A 249 26.77 -4.70 16.92
CA ARG A 249 27.11 -3.91 15.73
C ARG A 249 27.62 -4.82 14.60
N LEU A 250 27.30 -4.48 13.36
CA LEU A 250 27.79 -5.22 12.20
C LEU A 250 29.29 -4.97 12.04
N ALA A 251 30.06 -6.03 11.74
CA ALA A 251 31.52 -5.98 11.72
C ALA A 251 32.12 -6.49 10.40
N ASP A 252 33.31 -5.96 10.09
CA ASP A 252 34.14 -6.37 8.97
C ASP A 252 35.00 -7.61 9.29
N GLY A 253 35.75 -8.11 8.30
CA GLY A 253 36.65 -9.25 8.45
C GLY A 253 37.85 -9.02 9.37
N TRP A 254 38.12 -7.78 9.79
CA TRP A 254 39.12 -7.43 10.79
C TRP A 254 38.52 -7.35 12.21
N GLY A 255 37.20 -7.54 12.35
CA GLY A 255 36.50 -7.49 13.63
C GLY A 255 36.22 -6.06 14.12
N ARG A 256 36.15 -5.10 13.19
CA ARG A 256 35.76 -3.71 13.49
C ARG A 256 34.36 -3.43 13.00
N ALA A 257 33.65 -2.52 13.66
CA ALA A 257 32.33 -2.10 13.26
C ALA A 257 32.34 -1.47 11.86
N LEU A 258 31.38 -1.87 11.02
CA LEU A 258 31.10 -1.21 9.75
C LEU A 258 30.45 0.15 10.02
N ARG A 259 30.76 1.11 9.14
CA ARG A 259 30.11 2.43 9.13
C ARG A 259 28.98 2.45 8.11
N PHE A 260 27.91 3.14 8.46
CA PHE A 260 26.73 3.28 7.63
C PHE A 260 26.36 4.76 7.47
N PHE A 261 26.00 5.15 6.26
CA PHE A 261 25.54 6.50 5.94
C PHE A 261 24.37 6.44 4.99
N ILE A 262 23.45 7.41 5.08
CA ILE A 262 22.41 7.61 4.07
C ILE A 262 22.53 9.05 3.57
N THR A 263 22.86 9.23 2.30
CA THR A 263 23.06 10.57 1.72
C THR A 263 22.23 10.78 0.48
N ALA A 264 22.00 12.03 0.09
CA ALA A 264 21.42 12.32 -1.22
C ALA A 264 22.33 11.82 -2.36
N ASP A 265 21.69 11.30 -3.41
CA ASP A 265 22.31 10.93 -4.68
C ASP A 265 22.48 12.19 -5.54
N GLN A 266 23.72 12.54 -5.86
CA GLN A 266 24.02 13.74 -6.66
C GLN A 266 23.70 13.55 -8.14
N ASP A 267 23.83 12.34 -8.64
CA ASP A 267 23.58 12.05 -10.05
C ASP A 267 22.07 12.04 -10.33
N ARG A 268 21.26 11.82 -9.29
CA ARG A 268 19.80 11.77 -9.36
C ARG A 268 19.14 12.48 -8.16
N PRO A 269 18.85 13.79 -8.29
CA PRO A 269 18.17 14.55 -7.24
C PRO A 269 16.84 13.90 -6.81
N GLY A 270 16.65 13.77 -5.50
CA GLY A 270 15.48 13.12 -4.89
C GLY A 270 15.70 11.66 -4.50
N SER A 271 16.74 11.01 -5.04
CA SER A 271 17.15 9.68 -4.61
C SER A 271 18.27 9.76 -3.56
N THR A 272 18.52 8.65 -2.87
CA THR A 272 19.52 8.53 -1.81
C THR A 272 20.44 7.33 -2.03
N ILE A 273 21.59 7.34 -1.36
CA ILE A 273 22.61 6.30 -1.39
C ILE A 273 22.78 5.80 0.03
N PHE A 274 22.66 4.48 0.22
CA PHE A 274 22.99 3.79 1.45
C PHE A 274 24.43 3.25 1.35
N TRP A 275 25.31 3.77 2.19
CA TRP A 275 26.73 3.44 2.21
C TRP A 275 27.04 2.41 3.29
N ILE A 276 27.92 1.46 2.97
CA ILE A 276 28.51 0.52 3.93
C ILE A 276 30.02 0.58 3.73
N ILE A 277 30.77 0.94 4.77
CA ILE A 277 32.22 1.19 4.67
C ILE A 277 32.96 0.36 5.71
N SER A 278 34.07 -0.25 5.26
CA SER A 278 35.11 -0.84 6.11
C SER A 278 36.43 -0.13 5.83
N GLU A 279 37.13 0.26 6.89
CA GLU A 279 38.39 1.03 6.87
C GLU A 279 39.64 0.20 6.54
N GLY A 280 39.47 -0.91 5.82
CA GLY A 280 40.61 -1.70 5.31
C GLY A 280 41.64 -2.16 6.35
N PRO A 281 42.78 -2.74 5.94
CA PRO A 281 43.85 -3.11 6.88
C PRO A 281 44.42 -1.97 7.72
N ASP A 282 44.50 -0.74 7.18
CA ASP A 282 45.21 0.37 7.83
C ASP A 282 44.41 1.07 8.94
N ARG A 283 43.07 0.94 8.93
CA ARG A 283 42.14 1.57 9.89
C ARG A 283 42.06 3.08 9.72
N GLU A 284 42.36 3.58 8.54
CA GLU A 284 42.33 4.99 8.23
C GLU A 284 41.15 5.28 7.28
N GLY A 285 40.66 6.51 7.33
CA GLY A 285 39.52 6.92 6.51
C GLY A 285 39.33 8.42 6.57
N THR A 286 39.28 9.04 5.39
CA THR A 286 38.95 10.47 5.28
C THR A 286 37.47 10.60 4.97
N TYR A 287 36.73 11.15 5.93
CA TYR A 287 35.29 11.37 5.84
C TYR A 287 34.98 12.88 5.76
N PRO A 288 33.79 13.27 5.27
CA PRO A 288 33.30 14.63 5.34
C PRO A 288 33.40 15.18 6.77
N THR A 289 33.78 16.45 6.93
CA THR A 289 34.04 17.04 8.24
C THR A 289 32.74 17.42 8.98
N LYS A 290 32.82 17.45 10.32
CA LYS A 290 31.89 18.24 11.11
C LYS A 290 32.12 19.68 10.65
N GLY A 291 31.15 20.30 9.97
CA GLY A 291 31.20 21.72 9.57
C GLY A 291 31.64 22.62 10.73
N THR A 292 31.94 23.90 10.49
CA THR A 292 32.59 24.70 11.56
C THR A 292 31.62 25.03 12.70
N PHE A 293 31.92 24.62 13.94
CA PHE A 293 31.21 25.11 15.13
C PHE A 293 31.72 26.51 15.51
N ALA A 294 30.83 27.50 15.50
CA ALA A 294 31.16 28.85 15.91
C ALA A 294 30.01 29.50 16.68
N ALA A 295 30.31 30.01 17.89
CA ALA A 295 29.37 30.75 18.73
C ALA A 295 28.08 29.98 19.11
N GLY A 296 28.18 28.66 19.34
CA GLY A 296 27.04 27.85 19.76
C GLY A 296 26.18 27.32 18.60
N LEU A 297 26.61 27.53 17.35
CA LEU A 297 25.93 27.05 16.15
C LEU A 297 26.92 26.28 15.28
N TRP A 298 26.50 25.11 14.81
CA TRP A 298 27.19 24.40 13.73
C TRP A 298 26.87 25.11 12.41
N THR A 299 27.89 25.40 11.60
CA THR A 299 27.69 25.82 10.21
C THR A 299 27.95 24.63 9.31
N ILE A 300 26.89 24.09 8.73
CA ILE A 300 26.98 23.04 7.72
C ILE A 300 27.65 23.61 6.48
N ASP A 301 28.67 22.93 6.00
CA ASP A 301 29.07 23.08 4.61
C ASP A 301 28.18 22.13 3.77
N PRO A 302 27.24 22.64 2.97
CA PRO A 302 26.37 21.79 2.14
C PRO A 302 27.15 21.02 1.05
N ASP A 303 28.45 21.29 0.91
CA ASP A 303 29.36 20.51 0.09
C ASP A 303 30.05 19.36 0.84
N ASP A 304 29.86 19.24 2.16
CA ASP A 304 30.52 18.28 3.05
C ASP A 304 29.60 17.09 3.41
N ILE A 305 28.97 16.51 2.39
CA ILE A 305 28.19 15.27 2.52
C ILE A 305 28.98 14.11 1.91
N MET A 306 28.76 12.86 2.36
CA MET A 306 29.54 11.70 1.88
C MET A 306 29.58 11.60 0.35
N SER A 307 28.48 11.91 -0.33
CA SER A 307 28.46 11.84 -1.79
C SER A 307 29.41 12.84 -2.47
N LYS A 308 29.75 13.96 -1.82
CA LYS A 308 30.61 15.05 -2.38
C LYS A 308 32.04 14.98 -1.87
N ALA A 309 32.21 14.74 -0.58
CA ALA A 309 33.50 14.90 0.10
C ALA A 309 34.27 13.58 0.30
N TYR A 310 33.64 12.41 0.13
CA TYR A 310 34.36 11.15 0.15
C TYR A 310 35.16 10.95 -1.14
N ASP A 311 36.49 11.02 -1.03
CA ASP A 311 37.42 10.79 -2.13
C ASP A 311 38.03 9.39 -2.02
N GLU A 312 37.69 8.48 -2.95
CA GLU A 312 38.25 7.13 -3.03
C GLU A 312 39.75 7.11 -3.37
N GLU A 313 40.28 8.22 -3.92
CA GLU A 313 41.69 8.35 -4.29
C GLU A 313 42.55 8.97 -3.18
N ASP A 314 41.93 9.42 -2.09
CA ASP A 314 42.63 9.89 -0.90
C ASP A 314 43.52 8.78 -0.34
N ASP A 315 44.74 9.13 0.11
CA ASP A 315 45.72 8.14 0.55
C ASP A 315 45.17 7.25 1.69
N TYR A 316 44.26 7.76 2.52
CA TYR A 316 43.62 7.06 3.64
C TYR A 316 42.34 6.30 3.26
N ASN A 317 41.86 6.44 2.02
CA ASN A 317 40.66 5.73 1.55
C ASN A 317 40.98 4.61 0.55
N LYS A 318 42.26 4.43 0.18
CA LYS A 318 42.67 3.52 -0.89
C LYS A 318 42.43 2.04 -0.61
N ASP A 319 42.51 1.63 0.65
CA ASP A 319 42.24 0.27 1.09
C ASP A 319 40.83 0.09 1.66
N ASN A 320 40.05 1.17 1.72
CA ASN A 320 38.67 1.15 2.18
C ASN A 320 37.80 0.33 1.24
N ILE A 321 36.98 -0.53 1.83
CA ILE A 321 35.99 -1.32 1.11
C ILE A 321 34.67 -0.59 1.24
N VAL A 322 34.19 -0.06 0.12
CA VAL A 322 32.96 0.72 0.06
C VAL A 322 31.91 -0.05 -0.74
N MET A 323 30.71 -0.17 -0.18
CA MET A 323 29.52 -0.63 -0.88
C MET A 323 28.47 0.47 -0.88
N LYS A 324 27.97 0.80 -2.08
CA LYS A 324 26.91 1.79 -2.30
C LYS A 324 25.66 1.07 -2.78
N ILE A 325 24.52 1.35 -2.17
CA ILE A 325 23.21 0.86 -2.60
C ILE A 325 22.34 2.07 -2.91
N TYR A 326 21.86 2.17 -4.14
CA TYR A 326 21.13 3.36 -4.61
C TYR A 326 19.62 3.17 -4.47
N SER A 327 18.90 4.19 -4.00
CA SER A 327 17.46 4.08 -3.77
C SER A 327 16.69 3.99 -5.08
N HIS A 328 17.20 4.68 -6.09
CA HIS A 328 16.63 4.71 -7.43
C HIS A 328 16.58 3.34 -8.13
N GLU A 329 17.36 2.35 -7.67
CA GLU A 329 17.28 0.97 -8.18
C GLU A 329 15.96 0.30 -7.82
N TRP A 330 15.37 0.62 -6.66
CA TRP A 330 14.14 0.01 -6.18
C TRP A 330 12.94 0.96 -6.27
N GLU A 331 13.13 2.28 -6.15
CA GLU A 331 12.07 3.29 -6.31
C GLU A 331 11.39 3.13 -7.68
N ALA A 332 12.18 3.01 -8.76
CA ALA A 332 11.65 2.84 -10.11
C ALA A 332 10.82 1.56 -10.28
N ILE A 333 11.15 0.50 -9.52
CA ILE A 333 10.40 -0.76 -9.53
C ILE A 333 9.08 -0.59 -8.78
N PHE A 334 9.08 0.09 -7.63
CA PHE A 334 7.84 0.38 -6.90
C PHE A 334 6.92 1.32 -7.69
N ASP A 335 7.47 2.33 -8.36
CA ASP A 335 6.69 3.19 -9.27
C ASP A 335 6.01 2.38 -10.37
N GLU A 336 6.74 1.46 -11.02
CA GLU A 336 6.18 0.59 -12.05
C GLU A 336 5.11 -0.36 -11.49
N ILE A 337 5.32 -0.92 -10.29
CA ILE A 337 4.33 -1.76 -9.60
C ILE A 337 3.08 -0.94 -9.27
N ASN A 338 3.23 0.29 -8.77
CA ASN A 338 2.13 1.17 -8.41
C ASN A 338 1.33 1.60 -9.64
N GLU A 339 1.99 1.93 -10.75
CA GLU A 339 1.31 2.20 -12.03
C GLU A 339 0.55 0.97 -12.56
N LYS A 340 1.13 -0.23 -12.44
CA LYS A 340 0.42 -1.48 -12.79
C LYS A 340 -0.82 -1.68 -11.93
N LYS A 341 -0.71 -1.53 -10.61
CA LYS A 341 -1.83 -1.64 -9.66
C LYS A 341 -2.91 -0.58 -9.94
N LYS A 342 -2.52 0.63 -10.31
CA LYS A 342 -3.43 1.69 -10.73
C LYS A 342 -4.23 1.30 -11.98
N MET A 343 -3.55 0.82 -13.02
CA MET A 343 -4.23 0.34 -14.24
C MET A 343 -5.17 -0.86 -13.98
N GLU A 344 -4.77 -1.80 -13.11
CA GLU A 344 -5.61 -2.92 -12.71
C GLU A 344 -6.86 -2.45 -11.95
N THR A 345 -6.71 -1.46 -11.06
CA THR A 345 -7.81 -0.85 -10.31
C THR A 345 -8.76 -0.05 -11.20
N GLU A 346 -8.24 0.72 -12.15
CA GLU A 346 -9.07 1.40 -13.16
C GLU A 346 -9.86 0.40 -14.02
N THR A 347 -9.22 -0.72 -14.39
CA THR A 347 -9.88 -1.81 -15.13
C THR A 347 -10.99 -2.44 -14.29
N LEU A 348 -10.76 -2.66 -13.00
CA LEU A 348 -11.79 -3.11 -12.06
C LEU A 348 -12.95 -2.11 -11.98
N PHE A 349 -12.67 -0.80 -11.91
CA PHE A 349 -13.71 0.23 -11.85
C PHE A 349 -14.57 0.26 -13.11
N LEU A 350 -13.96 0.08 -14.28
CA LEU A 350 -14.69 -0.07 -15.54
C LEU A 350 -15.54 -1.34 -15.57
N ARG A 351 -15.06 -2.45 -14.98
CA ARG A 351 -15.84 -3.67 -14.81
C ARG A 351 -17.04 -3.46 -13.89
N ILE A 352 -16.87 -2.74 -12.77
CA ILE A 352 -17.97 -2.40 -11.86
C ILE A 352 -18.97 -1.46 -12.54
N LYS A 353 -18.51 -0.41 -13.22
CA LYS A 353 -19.38 0.47 -14.02
C LYS A 353 -20.17 -0.31 -15.06
N ARG A 354 -19.55 -1.27 -15.73
CA ARG A 354 -20.23 -2.16 -16.67
C ARG A 354 -21.22 -3.11 -15.97
N ALA A 355 -20.93 -3.58 -14.77
CA ALA A 355 -21.90 -4.35 -13.99
C ALA A 355 -23.14 -3.50 -13.64
N ILE A 356 -22.94 -2.22 -13.32
CA ILE A 356 -24.02 -1.30 -12.96
C ILE A 356 -24.83 -0.85 -14.19
N LEU A 357 -24.16 -0.40 -15.26
CA LEU A 357 -24.77 0.25 -16.43
C LEU A 357 -24.77 -0.59 -17.72
N GLY A 358 -24.15 -1.76 -17.70
CA GLY A 358 -23.93 -2.54 -18.90
C GLY A 358 -23.05 -1.79 -19.89
N SER A 359 -23.48 -1.80 -21.16
CA SER A 359 -22.83 -1.15 -22.27
C SER A 359 -23.31 0.31 -22.50
N SER A 360 -24.13 0.85 -21.60
CA SER A 360 -24.59 2.25 -21.60
C SER A 360 -23.44 3.22 -21.29
N PRO A 361 -23.44 4.48 -21.79
CA PRO A 361 -24.42 5.09 -22.70
C PRO A 361 -24.21 4.75 -24.19
N GLY A 362 -23.09 4.15 -24.56
CA GLY A 362 -22.76 3.92 -25.97
C GLY A 362 -23.64 2.87 -26.65
N ARG A 363 -24.26 1.97 -25.88
CA ARG A 363 -25.08 0.85 -26.33
C ARG A 363 -26.21 0.56 -25.33
N MET A 364 -26.78 -0.64 -25.42
CA MET A 364 -27.81 -1.14 -24.52
C MET A 364 -27.33 -1.14 -23.07
N ASN A 365 -28.22 -0.74 -22.15
CA ASN A 365 -28.01 -0.98 -20.72
C ASN A 365 -28.40 -2.43 -20.39
N ASP A 366 -27.41 -3.31 -20.44
CA ASP A 366 -27.48 -4.73 -20.07
C ASP A 366 -26.90 -5.00 -18.67
N GLY A 367 -26.73 -3.95 -17.85
CA GLY A 367 -26.27 -4.08 -16.46
C GLY A 367 -27.43 -4.05 -15.47
N PHE A 368 -27.08 -4.05 -14.19
CA PHE A 368 -28.03 -4.06 -13.07
C PHE A 368 -29.13 -3.01 -13.22
N THR A 369 -28.77 -1.77 -13.54
CA THR A 369 -29.73 -0.66 -13.70
C THR A 369 -30.68 -0.87 -14.88
N GLY A 370 -30.24 -1.54 -15.94
CA GLY A 370 -31.07 -1.87 -17.11
C GLY A 370 -32.08 -2.96 -16.81
N ASP A 371 -31.72 -3.90 -15.95
CA ASP A 371 -32.48 -5.09 -15.63
C ASP A 371 -33.41 -4.89 -14.42
N VAL A 372 -32.94 -4.24 -13.35
CA VAL A 372 -33.70 -3.97 -12.12
C VAL A 372 -34.36 -2.59 -12.14
N CYS A 373 -34.02 -1.74 -13.11
CA CYS A 373 -34.54 -0.36 -13.23
C CYS A 373 -34.24 0.52 -12.00
N GLY A 374 -33.20 0.21 -11.22
CA GLY A 374 -32.82 0.95 -10.02
C GLY A 374 -31.32 0.96 -9.79
N TRP A 375 -30.86 1.82 -8.88
CA TRP A 375 -29.50 1.74 -8.37
C TRP A 375 -29.37 0.52 -7.46
N PRO A 376 -28.19 -0.15 -7.42
CA PRO A 376 -27.96 -1.12 -6.38
C PRO A 376 -28.04 -0.46 -5.00
N LYS A 377 -28.49 -1.22 -4.01
CA LYS A 377 -28.39 -0.86 -2.60
C LYS A 377 -26.95 -0.99 -2.11
N LEU A 378 -26.63 -0.27 -1.03
CA LEU A 378 -25.36 -0.40 -0.33
C LEU A 378 -25.58 -1.24 0.92
N PHE A 379 -24.68 -2.18 1.15
CA PHE A 379 -24.70 -3.11 2.27
C PHE A 379 -23.49 -2.87 3.16
N ARG A 380 -23.66 -3.04 4.46
CA ARG A 380 -22.57 -3.04 5.43
C ARG A 380 -22.60 -4.33 6.22
N TRP A 381 -21.43 -4.86 6.55
CA TRP A 381 -21.33 -5.92 7.54
C TRP A 381 -21.57 -5.34 8.93
N GLU A 382 -22.61 -5.81 9.61
CA GLU A 382 -22.86 -5.47 11.00
C GLU A 382 -22.34 -6.60 11.89
N ASP A 383 -21.35 -6.29 12.72
CA ASP A 383 -21.00 -7.08 13.89
C ASP A 383 -21.90 -6.59 15.02
N ASN A 384 -22.88 -7.41 15.42
CA ASN A 384 -23.88 -7.03 16.42
C ASN A 384 -23.32 -7.08 17.87
N GLY A 385 -21.98 -7.04 18.01
CA GLY A 385 -21.29 -6.71 19.24
C GLY A 385 -21.32 -7.81 20.30
N THR A 386 -21.57 -9.06 19.91
CA THR A 386 -21.53 -10.18 20.85
C THR A 386 -20.55 -11.24 20.38
N PRO A 387 -19.36 -11.40 21.00
CA PRO A 387 -18.38 -12.42 20.61
C PRO A 387 -18.85 -13.88 20.82
N ALA A 388 -20.14 -14.13 21.09
CA ALA A 388 -20.68 -15.43 21.43
C ALA A 388 -21.54 -16.08 20.33
N ASN A 389 -21.98 -15.35 19.30
CA ASN A 389 -22.85 -15.93 18.28
C ASN A 389 -22.50 -15.46 16.86
N PRO A 390 -21.49 -16.03 16.18
CA PRO A 390 -21.17 -15.73 14.77
C PRO A 390 -22.31 -15.99 13.76
N ASN A 391 -23.52 -16.35 14.23
CA ASN A 391 -24.74 -16.42 13.41
C ASN A 391 -25.60 -15.14 13.51
N ASP A 392 -25.21 -14.13 14.29
CA ASP A 392 -25.90 -12.83 14.36
C ASP A 392 -25.18 -11.71 13.59
N ASP A 393 -24.01 -12.01 13.02
CA ASP A 393 -23.34 -11.14 12.07
C ASP A 393 -23.93 -11.34 10.67
N TYR A 394 -24.34 -10.26 10.01
CA TYR A 394 -24.92 -10.32 8.68
C TYR A 394 -24.63 -9.03 7.89
N TRP A 395 -24.80 -9.11 6.57
CA TRP A 395 -24.82 -7.91 5.74
C TRP A 395 -26.20 -7.26 5.83
N ASP A 396 -26.23 -6.01 6.25
CA ASP A 396 -27.43 -5.20 6.35
C ASP A 396 -27.41 -4.10 5.28
N ASP A 397 -28.53 -3.88 4.60
CA ASP A 397 -28.78 -2.74 3.72
C ASP A 397 -29.56 -1.61 4.41
N GLU A 398 -29.72 -1.72 5.73
CA GLU A 398 -30.49 -0.87 6.64
C GLU A 398 -32.02 -1.03 6.50
N ASP A 399 -32.49 -2.16 5.96
CA ASP A 399 -33.91 -2.46 5.80
C ASP A 399 -34.62 -2.51 7.19
N GLY A 400 -35.31 -1.41 7.54
CA GLY A 400 -36.12 -1.32 8.77
C GLY A 400 -35.91 -0.05 9.62
N ILE A 401 -34.95 0.81 9.25
CA ILE A 401 -34.65 2.09 9.90
C ILE A 401 -34.86 3.22 8.85
N PRO A 402 -35.24 4.46 9.22
CA PRO A 402 -35.59 5.52 8.26
C PRO A 402 -34.42 6.14 7.46
N VAL A 403 -33.20 5.66 7.64
CA VAL A 403 -32.02 6.10 6.88
C VAL A 403 -31.47 4.89 6.13
N SER A 404 -30.85 5.13 4.98
CA SER A 404 -30.19 4.09 4.20
C SER A 404 -28.70 4.40 4.18
N TYR A 405 -27.88 3.35 4.10
CA TYR A 405 -26.46 3.50 3.96
C TYR A 405 -26.11 4.32 2.72
N THR A 406 -25.37 5.40 2.95
CA THR A 406 -24.74 6.19 1.90
C THR A 406 -23.32 5.70 1.62
N LYS A 407 -22.81 4.76 2.43
CA LYS A 407 -21.48 4.15 2.30
C LYS A 407 -21.55 2.66 2.58
N GLY A 408 -20.97 1.82 1.72
CA GLY A 408 -20.99 0.37 1.89
C GLY A 408 -20.53 -0.38 0.64
N GLN A 409 -20.93 -1.64 0.49
CA GLN A 409 -20.62 -2.54 -0.63
C GLN A 409 -21.85 -2.78 -1.52
N LEU A 410 -21.65 -2.91 -2.84
CA LEU A 410 -22.73 -3.15 -3.82
C LEU A 410 -23.08 -4.65 -3.96
N ARG A 411 -23.47 -5.31 -2.86
CA ARG A 411 -23.63 -6.78 -2.79
C ARG A 411 -24.53 -7.36 -3.88
N GLU A 412 -25.60 -6.67 -4.25
CA GLU A 412 -26.54 -7.11 -5.29
C GLU A 412 -25.88 -7.36 -6.66
N LEU A 413 -24.70 -6.79 -6.91
CA LEU A 413 -23.95 -7.04 -8.14
C LEU A 413 -23.33 -8.45 -8.19
N TRP A 414 -23.15 -9.14 -7.06
CA TRP A 414 -22.57 -10.49 -7.01
C TRP A 414 -23.38 -11.50 -6.18
N THR A 415 -24.56 -11.11 -5.68
CA THR A 415 -25.52 -12.05 -5.08
C THR A 415 -25.97 -13.05 -6.13
N ARG A 416 -25.79 -14.35 -5.86
CA ARG A 416 -26.08 -15.44 -6.81
C ARG A 416 -27.54 -15.89 -6.82
N THR A 417 -28.27 -15.72 -5.72
CA THR A 417 -29.68 -16.11 -5.61
C THR A 417 -30.43 -15.06 -4.81
N PRO A 418 -31.15 -14.14 -5.47
CA PRO A 418 -32.12 -13.29 -4.78
C PRO A 418 -33.06 -14.15 -3.95
N ASN A 419 -33.23 -13.82 -2.67
CA ASN A 419 -34.11 -14.51 -1.72
C ASN A 419 -33.64 -15.91 -1.24
N SER A 420 -32.34 -16.19 -1.18
CA SER A 420 -31.86 -17.24 -0.28
C SER A 420 -32.22 -16.90 1.16
N SER A 421 -32.27 -17.88 2.07
CA SER A 421 -32.58 -17.71 3.50
C SER A 421 -31.65 -16.75 4.27
N ASP A 422 -30.72 -16.09 3.59
CA ASP A 422 -29.92 -14.97 4.08
C ASP A 422 -30.63 -13.66 3.66
N PRO A 423 -31.24 -12.90 4.59
CA PRO A 423 -31.90 -11.64 4.27
C PRO A 423 -30.96 -10.62 3.63
N GLY A 424 -29.64 -10.73 3.81
CA GLY A 424 -28.65 -9.87 3.16
C GLY A 424 -28.45 -10.16 1.66
N ASP A 425 -29.10 -11.18 1.09
CA ASP A 425 -29.12 -11.50 -0.35
C ASP A 425 -30.48 -11.17 -1.00
N ASN A 426 -31.36 -10.44 -0.32
CA ASN A 426 -32.63 -10.00 -0.88
C ASN A 426 -32.41 -8.85 -1.87
N VAL A 427 -32.07 -9.19 -3.12
CA VAL A 427 -32.32 -8.25 -4.22
C VAL A 427 -33.82 -8.04 -4.26
N ALA A 428 -34.27 -6.83 -3.98
CA ALA A 428 -35.67 -6.46 -4.05
C ALA A 428 -36.11 -6.47 -5.53
N VAL A 429 -36.31 -7.67 -6.08
CA VAL A 429 -36.86 -7.82 -7.41
C VAL A 429 -38.32 -7.38 -7.32
N PRO A 430 -38.72 -6.32 -8.02
CA PRO A 430 -40.06 -5.79 -7.88
C PRO A 430 -41.10 -6.87 -8.22
N ALA A 431 -42.23 -6.87 -7.52
CA ALA A 431 -43.29 -7.86 -7.74
C ALA A 431 -43.83 -7.87 -9.19
N TRP A 432 -43.60 -6.79 -9.94
CA TRP A 432 -43.96 -6.63 -11.35
C TRP A 432 -42.86 -7.09 -12.33
N ALA A 433 -41.77 -7.73 -11.87
CA ALA A 433 -40.74 -8.33 -12.71
C ALA A 433 -41.29 -9.55 -13.50
N HIS A 434 -42.21 -9.26 -14.40
CA HIS A 434 -42.77 -10.16 -15.39
C HIS A 434 -42.36 -9.64 -16.76
N ALA A 435 -41.99 -10.58 -17.63
CA ALA A 435 -41.40 -10.34 -18.95
C ALA A 435 -40.11 -9.48 -18.86
N GLY A 436 -39.02 -10.18 -18.49
CA GLY A 436 -37.58 -9.86 -18.52
C GLY A 436 -37.00 -8.45 -18.28
N MET A 437 -37.72 -7.63 -17.52
CA MET A 437 -37.12 -6.90 -16.41
C MET A 437 -37.01 -7.84 -15.20
N GLY A 438 -35.98 -7.68 -14.39
CA GLY A 438 -35.66 -8.54 -13.25
C GLY A 438 -34.21 -8.99 -13.26
N TRP A 439 -33.74 -9.41 -12.09
CA TRP A 439 -32.38 -9.88 -11.88
C TRP A 439 -32.04 -11.06 -12.81
N ARG A 440 -30.98 -10.94 -13.61
CA ARG A 440 -30.58 -11.96 -14.60
C ARG A 440 -29.47 -12.90 -14.13
N GLY A 441 -28.81 -12.56 -13.04
CA GLY A 441 -27.58 -13.24 -12.63
C GLY A 441 -26.68 -12.31 -11.83
N GLU A 442 -25.59 -12.89 -11.33
CA GLU A 442 -24.46 -12.13 -10.80
C GLU A 442 -23.80 -11.34 -11.95
N TYR A 443 -23.58 -10.05 -11.74
CA TYR A 443 -22.89 -9.15 -12.69
C TYR A 443 -21.38 -9.07 -12.42
N LEU A 444 -20.99 -9.36 -11.18
CA LEU A 444 -19.62 -9.47 -10.71
C LEU A 444 -19.42 -10.86 -10.09
N GLN A 445 -18.18 -11.33 -10.13
CA GLN A 445 -17.80 -12.52 -9.39
C GLN A 445 -17.84 -12.20 -7.90
N THR A 446 -18.39 -13.10 -7.09
CA THR A 446 -18.37 -12.98 -5.63
C THR A 446 -16.94 -12.74 -5.15
N PRO A 447 -16.69 -11.66 -4.37
CA PRO A 447 -15.39 -11.42 -3.78
C PRO A 447 -14.93 -12.59 -2.92
N TRP A 448 -13.62 -12.75 -2.79
CA TRP A 448 -13.07 -13.77 -1.90
C TRP A 448 -13.26 -13.37 -0.44
N GLY A 449 -13.33 -14.36 0.46
CA GLY A 449 -13.65 -14.16 1.87
C GLY A 449 -14.92 -14.87 2.30
N ILE A 450 -15.14 -14.91 3.61
CA ILE A 450 -16.37 -15.40 4.24
C ILE A 450 -16.98 -14.25 5.05
N ASN A 451 -18.30 -14.20 5.14
CA ASN A 451 -18.99 -13.25 6.02
C ASN A 451 -18.63 -11.79 5.69
N GLY A 452 -18.17 -11.01 6.67
CA GLY A 452 -17.78 -9.60 6.52
C GLY A 452 -16.52 -9.35 5.69
N GLU A 453 -15.80 -10.39 5.29
CA GLU A 453 -14.61 -10.26 4.45
C GLU A 453 -14.92 -10.17 2.94
N GLN A 454 -16.19 -10.32 2.55
CA GLN A 454 -16.64 -10.35 1.16
C GLN A 454 -16.80 -8.96 0.53
N TYR A 455 -15.73 -8.18 0.51
CA TYR A 455 -15.68 -6.86 -0.13
C TYR A 455 -14.90 -6.88 -1.44
N ILE A 456 -15.27 -6.01 -2.36
CA ILE A 456 -14.49 -5.79 -3.58
C ILE A 456 -13.16 -5.15 -3.18
N ARG A 457 -12.06 -5.72 -3.67
CA ARG A 457 -10.71 -5.21 -3.41
C ARG A 457 -10.06 -4.63 -4.65
N ASP A 458 -9.31 -3.55 -4.46
CA ASP A 458 -8.43 -2.99 -5.47
C ASP A 458 -7.13 -3.80 -5.62
N ALA A 459 -6.22 -3.34 -6.49
CA ALA A 459 -4.96 -4.02 -6.74
C ALA A 459 -3.93 -3.90 -5.60
N TRP A 460 -4.21 -3.09 -4.57
CA TRP A 460 -3.44 -3.04 -3.33
C TRP A 460 -4.05 -3.91 -2.23
N ASP A 461 -5.03 -4.77 -2.57
CA ASP A 461 -5.76 -5.64 -1.66
C ASP A 461 -6.62 -4.90 -0.63
N ARG A 462 -6.94 -3.63 -0.91
CA ARG A 462 -7.76 -2.78 -0.04
C ARG A 462 -9.21 -2.77 -0.49
N GLU A 463 -10.12 -2.65 0.46
CA GLU A 463 -11.54 -2.47 0.16
C GLU A 463 -11.77 -1.23 -0.72
N VAL A 464 -12.53 -1.42 -1.80
CA VAL A 464 -13.09 -0.35 -2.64
C VAL A 464 -14.31 0.24 -1.94
N LEU A 465 -14.30 1.56 -1.76
CA LEU A 465 -15.36 2.29 -1.08
C LEU A 465 -16.41 2.78 -2.09
N PHE A 466 -17.68 2.59 -1.75
CA PHE A 466 -18.79 3.12 -2.53
C PHE A 466 -19.54 4.18 -1.75
N PHE A 467 -19.81 5.32 -2.39
CA PHE A 467 -20.56 6.43 -1.82
C PHE A 467 -21.78 6.71 -2.70
N LYS A 468 -22.98 6.68 -2.12
CA LYS A 468 -24.25 6.92 -2.82
C LYS A 468 -24.77 8.33 -2.53
N ASP A 469 -24.89 9.11 -3.58
CA ASP A 469 -25.50 10.44 -3.59
C ASP A 469 -26.94 10.33 -4.06
N ASN A 470 -27.86 10.29 -3.10
CA ASN A 470 -29.30 10.21 -3.37
C ASN A 470 -29.86 11.52 -3.94
N THR A 471 -29.18 12.65 -3.74
CA THR A 471 -29.65 13.97 -4.19
C THR A 471 -29.44 14.14 -5.69
N ASN A 472 -28.28 13.71 -6.19
CA ASN A 472 -27.89 13.85 -7.59
C ASN A 472 -28.00 12.54 -8.39
N ASP A 473 -28.54 11.48 -7.78
CA ASP A 473 -28.63 10.13 -8.36
C ASP A 473 -27.28 9.64 -8.92
N ALA A 474 -26.27 9.55 -8.06
CA ALA A 474 -24.93 9.11 -8.43
C ALA A 474 -24.31 8.14 -7.43
N ILE A 475 -23.38 7.31 -7.91
CA ILE A 475 -22.53 6.45 -7.09
C ILE A 475 -21.09 6.82 -7.40
N MET A 476 -20.32 7.16 -6.37
CA MET A 476 -18.86 7.29 -6.43
C MET A 476 -18.23 5.97 -6.00
N ILE A 477 -17.27 5.51 -6.79
CA ILE A 477 -16.41 4.35 -6.52
C ILE A 477 -15.02 4.90 -6.24
N LEU A 478 -14.42 4.53 -5.11
CA LEU A 478 -13.14 5.08 -4.66
C LEU A 478 -12.20 3.96 -4.19
N SER A 479 -10.95 4.04 -4.65
CA SER A 479 -9.82 3.25 -4.13
C SER A 479 -8.90 4.22 -3.41
N ARG A 480 -8.41 3.78 -2.26
CA ARG A 480 -7.59 4.57 -1.33
C ARG A 480 -6.09 4.58 -1.70
N GLY A 481 -5.79 4.31 -2.97
CA GLY A 481 -4.43 4.37 -3.49
C GLY A 481 -3.42 3.46 -2.78
N VAL A 482 -2.16 3.87 -2.81
CA VAL A 482 -1.02 3.20 -2.19
C VAL A 482 -0.93 3.46 -0.69
N ASP A 483 -1.33 4.65 -0.23
CA ASP A 483 -1.23 5.04 1.19
C ASP A 483 -2.38 4.50 2.05
N GLY A 484 -3.48 4.06 1.41
CA GLY A 484 -4.65 3.51 2.08
C GLY A 484 -5.53 4.56 2.76
N LYS A 485 -5.38 5.83 2.40
CA LYS A 485 -6.09 6.97 3.00
C LYS A 485 -6.99 7.68 2.01
N PHE A 486 -7.93 8.46 2.53
CA PHE A 486 -8.75 9.38 1.77
C PHE A 486 -9.31 10.46 2.70
N ASP A 487 -9.53 11.66 2.15
CA ASP A 487 -10.23 12.73 2.84
C ASP A 487 -11.47 13.17 2.05
N PHE A 488 -12.62 12.61 2.42
CA PHE A 488 -13.91 12.94 1.81
C PHE A 488 -15.02 12.83 2.85
N TYR A 489 -15.72 13.95 3.10
CA TYR A 489 -16.74 14.04 4.15
C TYR A 489 -16.22 13.63 5.54
N SER A 490 -17.04 13.01 6.40
CA SER A 490 -16.59 12.57 7.72
C SER A 490 -15.74 11.29 7.61
N THR A 491 -14.44 11.44 7.85
CA THR A 491 -13.43 10.39 7.89
C THR A 491 -12.81 10.31 9.28
N ASN A 492 -12.38 9.11 9.68
CA ASN A 492 -11.74 8.88 10.98
C ASN A 492 -10.40 9.64 11.08
N ALA A 493 -9.78 9.63 12.26
CA ALA A 493 -8.52 10.33 12.49
C ALA A 493 -7.40 9.81 11.58
N GLU A 494 -7.42 8.51 11.28
CA GLU A 494 -6.45 7.81 10.44
C GLU A 494 -6.71 8.00 8.94
N LYS A 495 -7.85 8.58 8.54
CA LYS A 495 -8.28 8.78 7.15
C LYS A 495 -8.46 7.48 6.37
N THR A 496 -8.67 6.36 7.05
CA THR A 496 -8.83 5.03 6.45
C THR A 496 -10.28 4.62 6.28
N GLU A 497 -11.20 5.17 7.07
CA GLU A 497 -12.61 4.77 7.11
C GLU A 497 -13.55 5.97 7.28
N PRO A 498 -14.80 5.88 6.77
CA PRO A 498 -15.83 6.85 7.08
C PRO A 498 -16.29 6.78 8.54
N VAL A 499 -16.54 7.93 9.18
CA VAL A 499 -17.07 7.97 10.57
C VAL A 499 -18.57 7.70 10.59
N ASN A 500 -19.30 8.27 9.64
CA ASN A 500 -20.74 8.10 9.53
C ASN A 500 -21.09 7.47 8.17
N PHE A 501 -21.73 6.30 8.21
CA PHE A 501 -22.13 5.52 7.04
C PHE A 501 -23.51 5.90 6.49
N THR A 502 -24.27 6.73 7.20
CA THR A 502 -25.61 7.20 6.82
C THR A 502 -25.69 8.70 6.61
N GLU A 503 -24.56 9.41 6.69
CA GLU A 503 -24.54 10.85 6.42
C GLU A 503 -24.93 11.13 4.97
N VAL A 504 -25.72 12.19 4.75
CA VAL A 504 -26.15 12.56 3.40
C VAL A 504 -24.95 13.04 2.60
N ILE A 505 -24.69 12.37 1.48
CA ILE A 505 -23.62 12.69 0.55
C ILE A 505 -24.18 13.47 -0.64
N ASP A 506 -23.49 14.52 -1.02
CA ASP A 506 -23.76 15.35 -2.19
C ASP A 506 -22.43 15.63 -2.92
N ILE A 507 -22.11 14.75 -3.87
CA ILE A 507 -20.85 14.77 -4.63
C ILE A 507 -20.74 16.05 -5.48
N VAL A 508 -21.85 16.74 -5.75
CA VAL A 508 -21.87 17.98 -6.54
C VAL A 508 -21.56 19.19 -5.66
N VAL A 509 -22.11 19.26 -4.45
CA VAL A 509 -21.91 20.39 -3.53
C VAL A 509 -20.57 20.31 -2.82
N THR A 510 -20.16 19.12 -2.39
CA THR A 510 -18.83 18.88 -1.80
C THR A 510 -18.07 17.94 -2.74
N PRO A 511 -17.48 18.48 -3.82
CA PRO A 511 -16.75 17.67 -4.77
C PRO A 511 -15.54 17.04 -4.09
N TYR A 512 -15.25 15.80 -4.48
CA TYR A 512 -14.00 15.13 -4.13
C TYR A 512 -12.82 15.95 -4.66
N ASP A 513 -11.89 16.32 -3.77
CA ASP A 513 -10.69 17.10 -4.12
C ASP A 513 -9.47 16.18 -4.18
N PRO A 514 -8.93 15.87 -5.37
CA PRO A 514 -7.73 15.05 -5.50
C PRO A 514 -6.45 15.75 -5.00
N ASN A 515 -6.49 17.07 -4.74
CA ASN A 515 -5.34 17.85 -4.25
C ASN A 515 -5.64 18.45 -2.87
N ASP A 516 -6.29 17.68 -2.00
CA ASP A 516 -6.58 18.12 -0.65
C ASP A 516 -5.30 18.59 0.07
N ALA A 517 -5.45 19.52 1.02
CA ALA A 517 -4.30 20.13 1.70
C ALA A 517 -3.45 19.12 2.51
N GLY A 518 -4.02 17.96 2.87
CA GLY A 518 -3.32 16.89 3.56
C GLY A 518 -2.58 15.92 2.63
N GLY A 519 -2.84 15.99 1.32
CA GLY A 519 -2.29 15.06 0.32
C GLY A 519 -2.87 13.65 0.40
N TYR A 520 -3.92 13.41 1.20
CA TYR A 520 -4.53 12.10 1.40
C TYR A 520 -5.32 11.59 0.19
N ASN A 521 -5.57 12.46 -0.79
CA ASN A 521 -6.30 12.13 -2.02
C ASN A 521 -5.43 12.07 -3.26
N ALA A 522 -4.12 12.29 -3.13
CA ALA A 522 -3.22 12.46 -4.26
C ALA A 522 -3.05 11.18 -5.12
N ASP A 523 -3.13 10.02 -4.48
CA ASP A 523 -2.96 8.68 -5.09
C ASP A 523 -4.28 7.93 -5.28
N ASN A 524 -5.39 8.52 -4.87
CA ASN A 524 -6.71 7.91 -4.94
C ASN A 524 -7.24 7.82 -6.36
N ILE A 525 -7.95 6.72 -6.63
CA ILE A 525 -8.61 6.49 -7.91
C ILE A 525 -10.11 6.61 -7.69
N VAL A 526 -10.77 7.44 -8.49
CA VAL A 526 -12.21 7.72 -8.34
C VAL A 526 -12.93 7.56 -9.68
N LEU A 527 -14.07 6.88 -9.65
CA LEU A 527 -15.02 6.82 -10.77
C LEU A 527 -16.42 7.17 -10.28
N ILE A 528 -17.04 8.17 -10.91
CA ILE A 528 -18.42 8.56 -10.63
C ILE A 528 -19.33 8.02 -11.72
N VAL A 529 -20.36 7.28 -11.31
CA VAL A 529 -21.42 6.74 -12.16
C VAL A 529 -22.69 7.53 -11.89
N ARG A 530 -23.25 8.16 -12.92
CA ARG A 530 -24.42 9.05 -12.78
C ARG A 530 -25.65 8.44 -13.42
N LYS A 531 -26.83 8.86 -12.99
CA LYS A 531 -28.09 8.41 -13.62
C LYS A 531 -28.21 8.87 -15.06
N SER A 532 -27.63 10.03 -15.38
CA SER A 532 -27.53 10.51 -16.76
C SER A 532 -26.79 9.54 -17.69
N ASP A 533 -25.96 8.63 -17.16
CA ASP A 533 -25.22 7.66 -17.97
C ASP A 533 -26.13 6.52 -18.49
N TRP A 534 -27.35 6.39 -17.98
CA TRP A 534 -28.35 5.40 -18.39
C TRP A 534 -29.78 5.98 -18.50
N TYR A 535 -29.90 7.31 -18.45
CA TYR A 535 -31.17 8.04 -18.52
C TYR A 535 -31.02 9.40 -19.22
N PRO A 536 -31.95 9.79 -20.11
CA PRO A 536 -33.10 9.04 -20.61
C PRO A 536 -32.72 8.09 -21.75
N GLY A 537 -33.40 6.95 -21.81
CA GLY A 537 -33.50 6.14 -23.00
C GLY A 537 -34.39 6.80 -24.04
N PHE A 538 -34.19 6.47 -25.31
CA PHE A 538 -35.01 6.96 -26.43
C PHE A 538 -35.76 5.80 -27.07
N PHE A 539 -37.08 5.89 -27.16
CA PHE A 539 -37.94 4.91 -27.81
C PHE A 539 -39.09 5.57 -28.56
N THR A 540 -39.05 5.48 -29.88
CA THR A 540 -40.12 5.94 -30.77
C THR A 540 -40.62 4.77 -31.61
N LEU A 541 -41.90 4.47 -31.48
CA LEU A 541 -42.60 3.52 -32.32
C LEU A 541 -43.61 4.28 -33.18
N ASN A 542 -43.40 4.28 -34.50
CA ASN A 542 -44.27 5.00 -35.42
C ASN A 542 -45.70 4.49 -35.36
N LYS A 543 -45.86 3.21 -35.67
CA LYS A 543 -47.17 2.59 -35.84
C LYS A 543 -47.13 1.15 -35.37
N PHE A 544 -48.22 0.71 -34.74
CA PHE A 544 -48.45 -0.71 -34.56
C PHE A 544 -49.88 -1.07 -34.96
N THR A 545 -50.03 -2.31 -35.43
CA THR A 545 -51.29 -2.89 -35.85
C THR A 545 -51.46 -4.26 -35.19
N VAL A 546 -52.59 -4.51 -34.54
CA VAL A 546 -52.97 -5.83 -34.03
C VAL A 546 -54.16 -6.31 -34.86
N LEU A 547 -53.97 -7.37 -35.64
CA LEU A 547 -55.00 -7.98 -36.47
C LEU A 547 -55.98 -8.76 -35.60
N ASN A 548 -57.26 -8.80 -36.00
CA ASN A 548 -58.32 -9.53 -35.30
C ASN A 548 -58.50 -9.12 -33.81
N ALA A 549 -58.19 -7.87 -33.47
CA ALA A 549 -58.27 -7.38 -32.09
C ALA A 549 -59.72 -7.32 -31.59
N ILE A 550 -59.91 -7.71 -30.33
CA ILE A 550 -61.21 -7.64 -29.65
C ILE A 550 -61.31 -6.26 -28.99
N LEU A 551 -62.32 -5.48 -29.41
CA LEU A 551 -62.60 -4.16 -28.86
C LEU A 551 -62.66 -4.19 -27.32
N VAL A 552 -61.97 -3.25 -26.66
CA VAL A 552 -61.87 -3.13 -25.18
C VAL A 552 -61.05 -4.23 -24.50
N THR A 553 -61.04 -5.45 -25.02
CA THR A 553 -60.37 -6.61 -24.41
C THR A 553 -58.90 -6.71 -24.80
N THR A 554 -58.56 -6.46 -26.06
CA THR A 554 -57.17 -6.49 -26.52
C THR A 554 -56.42 -5.24 -26.03
N LYS A 555 -55.27 -5.45 -25.38
CA LYS A 555 -54.45 -4.41 -24.76
C LYS A 555 -53.00 -4.53 -25.20
N ALA A 556 -52.30 -3.39 -25.18
CA ALA A 556 -50.87 -3.32 -25.40
C ALA A 556 -50.23 -2.47 -24.31
N CYS A 557 -49.17 -2.97 -23.68
CA CYS A 557 -48.48 -2.28 -22.60
C CYS A 557 -46.99 -2.27 -22.89
N LEU A 558 -46.38 -1.07 -22.87
CA LEU A 558 -44.93 -0.96 -22.74
C LEU A 558 -44.58 -0.94 -21.25
N PHE A 559 -43.78 -1.91 -20.83
CA PHE A 559 -43.22 -1.97 -19.47
C PHE A 559 -41.86 -1.29 -19.47
N TYR A 560 -41.77 -0.11 -18.84
CA TYR A 560 -40.64 0.79 -19.07
C TYR A 560 -39.94 1.38 -17.86
N ASP A 561 -40.58 1.36 -16.69
CA ASP A 561 -40.01 1.86 -15.43
C ASP A 561 -40.61 1.11 -14.23
N ASP A 562 -40.16 1.44 -13.02
CA ASP A 562 -40.62 0.86 -11.76
C ASP A 562 -42.09 1.15 -11.50
N GLY A 563 -42.92 0.13 -11.78
CA GLY A 563 -44.37 0.20 -11.61
C GLY A 563 -45.11 1.08 -12.62
N ASN A 564 -44.41 1.74 -13.57
CA ASN A 564 -45.07 2.53 -14.61
C ASN A 564 -45.26 1.70 -15.88
N THR A 565 -46.48 1.75 -16.38
CA THR A 565 -46.94 1.06 -17.59
C THR A 565 -47.74 2.03 -18.44
N ASP A 566 -47.46 2.08 -19.74
CA ASP A 566 -48.32 2.79 -20.69
C ASP A 566 -49.23 1.78 -21.38
N ILE A 567 -50.39 1.52 -20.76
CA ILE A 567 -51.40 0.60 -21.27
C ILE A 567 -52.26 1.34 -22.29
N LYS A 568 -52.27 0.83 -23.52
CA LYS A 568 -53.19 1.22 -24.60
C LYS A 568 -54.28 0.16 -24.73
N VAL A 569 -55.51 0.60 -25.04
CA VAL A 569 -56.70 -0.27 -25.15
C VAL A 569 -57.34 -0.18 -26.54
N ALA A 570 -57.65 -1.34 -27.13
CA ALA A 570 -58.27 -1.46 -28.45
C ALA A 570 -59.59 -0.68 -28.56
N GLY A 571 -59.66 0.17 -29.59
CA GLY A 571 -60.80 1.04 -29.88
C GLY A 571 -60.95 2.30 -29.01
N THR A 572 -60.15 2.44 -27.95
CA THR A 572 -60.11 3.66 -27.12
C THR A 572 -58.96 4.57 -27.54
N ASP A 573 -57.76 4.00 -27.66
CA ASP A 573 -56.53 4.75 -27.98
C ASP A 573 -56.15 4.73 -29.47
N GLY A 574 -56.90 3.99 -30.29
CA GLY A 574 -56.64 3.83 -31.71
C GLY A 574 -57.90 3.55 -32.50
N SER A 575 -57.76 3.54 -33.83
CA SER A 575 -58.86 3.20 -34.73
C SER A 575 -58.90 1.71 -35.00
N MET A 576 -60.11 1.13 -35.02
CA MET A 576 -60.35 -0.17 -35.63
C MET A 576 -60.50 0.02 -37.14
N ILE A 577 -59.77 -0.76 -37.93
CA ILE A 577 -59.74 -0.72 -39.38
C ILE A 577 -59.80 -2.14 -39.95
N ASP A 578 -59.82 -2.24 -41.28
CA ASP A 578 -59.63 -3.48 -42.04
C ASP A 578 -58.24 -3.38 -42.68
N ALA A 579 -57.20 -3.82 -41.96
CA ALA A 579 -55.81 -3.74 -42.37
C ALA A 579 -55.37 -4.95 -43.18
N ASP A 580 -55.93 -6.13 -42.94
CA ASP A 580 -55.61 -7.37 -43.66
C ASP A 580 -56.48 -7.63 -44.91
N GLY A 581 -57.58 -6.89 -45.07
CA GLY A 581 -58.46 -6.91 -46.24
C GLY A 581 -59.55 -7.98 -46.19
N ASP A 582 -59.88 -8.52 -45.01
CA ASP A 582 -60.89 -9.54 -44.83
C ASP A 582 -62.35 -9.00 -44.75
N LEU A 583 -62.51 -7.67 -44.79
CA LEU A 583 -63.76 -6.90 -44.69
C LEU A 583 -64.33 -6.78 -43.27
N ALA A 584 -63.66 -7.29 -42.24
CA ALA A 584 -63.95 -7.02 -40.84
C ALA A 584 -63.22 -5.75 -40.38
N VAL A 585 -63.81 -5.04 -39.40
CA VAL A 585 -63.22 -3.83 -38.82
C VAL A 585 -62.77 -4.18 -37.40
N ASP A 586 -61.84 -5.11 -37.32
CA ASP A 586 -61.29 -5.67 -36.10
C ASP A 586 -59.77 -5.52 -36.02
N ASP A 587 -59.11 -4.88 -36.98
CA ASP A 587 -57.68 -4.59 -36.89
C ASP A 587 -57.45 -3.29 -36.12
N TRP A 588 -56.80 -3.39 -34.96
CA TRP A 588 -56.51 -2.24 -34.11
C TRP A 588 -55.21 -1.56 -34.52
N GLU A 589 -55.30 -0.30 -34.95
CA GLU A 589 -54.16 0.49 -35.40
C GLU A 589 -53.91 1.71 -34.53
N LEU A 590 -52.64 1.90 -34.13
CA LEU A 590 -52.14 3.02 -33.33
C LEU A 590 -50.98 3.71 -34.05
N GLY A 591 -50.92 5.05 -33.94
CA GLY A 591 -49.84 5.87 -34.51
C GLY A 591 -49.97 6.22 -36.00
N ALA A 592 -51.19 6.16 -36.57
CA ALA A 592 -51.42 6.31 -38.02
C ALA A 592 -51.83 7.71 -38.50
N ALA A 593 -52.07 8.67 -37.61
CA ALA A 593 -52.52 10.01 -38.01
C ALA A 593 -51.36 10.92 -38.51
N PRO A 594 -51.61 12.02 -39.24
CA PRO A 594 -50.58 12.98 -39.68
C PRO A 594 -50.09 13.89 -38.52
N PRO A 595 -48.91 14.55 -38.60
CA PRO A 595 -47.73 14.08 -37.87
C PRO A 595 -47.20 14.93 -36.69
N PRO A 596 -46.49 14.30 -35.75
CA PRO A 596 -46.34 12.84 -35.63
C PRO A 596 -47.09 12.31 -34.40
N PRO A 597 -48.24 11.63 -34.58
CA PRO A 597 -48.79 10.74 -33.59
C PRO A 597 -48.03 9.43 -33.69
N TYR A 598 -47.01 9.29 -32.87
CA TYR A 598 -46.35 8.00 -32.64
C TYR A 598 -47.26 7.11 -31.78
N ALA A 599 -47.18 5.80 -31.95
CA ALA A 599 -47.84 4.87 -31.04
C ALA A 599 -47.21 4.90 -29.64
N PHE A 600 -45.88 5.03 -29.57
CA PHE A 600 -45.12 5.29 -28.35
C PHE A 600 -44.02 6.32 -28.65
N ASN A 601 -43.87 7.33 -27.79
CA ASN A 601 -42.88 8.40 -27.98
C ASN A 601 -42.24 8.79 -26.65
N TYR A 602 -41.10 8.19 -26.35
CA TYR A 602 -40.29 8.49 -25.19
C TYR A 602 -38.95 9.06 -25.63
N THR A 603 -38.72 10.32 -25.26
CA THR A 603 -37.51 11.08 -25.58
C THR A 603 -37.12 11.94 -24.38
N ASP A 604 -35.95 12.57 -24.44
CA ASP A 604 -35.51 13.54 -23.43
C ASP A 604 -36.33 14.84 -23.41
N ILE A 605 -36.96 15.18 -24.54
CA ILE A 605 -37.77 16.40 -24.72
C ILE A 605 -39.26 16.21 -24.44
N THR A 606 -39.75 14.97 -24.36
CA THR A 606 -41.13 14.67 -23.97
C THR A 606 -41.27 14.65 -22.44
N VAL A 607 -42.50 14.83 -21.96
CA VAL A 607 -42.82 14.65 -20.53
C VAL A 607 -42.58 13.18 -20.13
N ASP A 608 -42.88 12.27 -21.05
CA ASP A 608 -42.72 10.84 -20.87
C ASP A 608 -41.29 10.43 -21.23
N LYS A 609 -40.53 10.08 -20.20
CA LYS A 609 -39.14 9.61 -20.29
C LYS A 609 -39.07 8.14 -19.93
N ILE A 610 -38.12 7.43 -20.54
CA ILE A 610 -37.96 5.99 -20.37
C ILE A 610 -36.53 5.68 -19.90
N LYS A 611 -36.34 4.63 -19.10
CA LYS A 611 -35.00 4.16 -18.72
C LYS A 611 -34.37 3.35 -19.87
N ALA A 612 -33.08 3.49 -20.11
CA ALA A 612 -32.38 2.66 -21.10
C ALA A 612 -32.25 1.20 -20.62
N GLY A 613 -32.21 0.25 -21.55
CA GLY A 613 -32.13 -1.19 -21.31
C GLY A 613 -33.14 -2.00 -22.11
N ALA A 614 -33.28 -3.29 -21.80
CA ALA A 614 -34.30 -4.15 -22.40
C ALA A 614 -35.68 -3.80 -21.84
N ARG A 615 -36.64 -3.43 -22.69
CA ARG A 615 -38.04 -3.19 -22.33
C ARG A 615 -38.96 -4.10 -23.11
N TYR A 616 -40.11 -4.38 -22.52
CA TYR A 616 -41.04 -5.37 -23.05
C TYR A 616 -42.29 -4.64 -23.49
N LEU A 617 -42.64 -4.83 -24.75
CA LEU A 617 -43.94 -4.46 -25.28
C LEU A 617 -44.77 -5.74 -25.31
N VAL A 618 -45.77 -5.82 -24.42
CA VAL A 618 -46.63 -6.99 -24.30
C VAL A 618 -48.01 -6.66 -24.83
N PHE A 619 -48.58 -7.61 -25.55
CA PHE A 619 -49.92 -7.58 -26.10
C PHE A 619 -50.67 -8.74 -25.49
N TRP A 620 -51.90 -8.53 -25.04
CA TRP A 620 -52.72 -9.61 -24.50
C TRP A 620 -54.20 -9.32 -24.62
N ASP A 621 -55.00 -10.38 -24.54
CA ASP A 621 -56.44 -10.28 -24.39
C ASP A 621 -56.79 -10.35 -22.90
N ASP A 622 -57.19 -9.20 -22.33
CA ASP A 622 -57.60 -9.07 -20.93
C ASP A 622 -59.03 -9.61 -20.73
N ALA A 623 -59.13 -10.92 -20.55
CA ALA A 623 -60.40 -11.64 -20.55
C ALA A 623 -61.27 -11.32 -19.33
N ASP A 624 -60.67 -10.90 -18.22
CA ASP A 624 -61.38 -10.57 -16.97
C ASP A 624 -61.49 -9.05 -16.71
N GLY A 625 -60.83 -8.23 -17.51
CA GLY A 625 -60.93 -6.77 -17.52
C GLY A 625 -60.20 -6.10 -16.36
N ASN A 626 -59.21 -6.78 -15.76
CA ASN A 626 -58.53 -6.30 -14.56
C ASN A 626 -57.23 -5.52 -14.83
N ASP A 627 -56.88 -5.29 -16.10
CA ASP A 627 -55.64 -4.63 -16.56
C ASP A 627 -54.35 -5.35 -16.14
N THR A 628 -54.43 -6.63 -15.77
CA THR A 628 -53.27 -7.46 -15.42
C THR A 628 -53.19 -8.68 -16.31
N ILE A 629 -51.97 -9.15 -16.56
CA ILE A 629 -51.74 -10.35 -17.36
C ILE A 629 -51.98 -11.58 -16.47
N ASN A 630 -53.02 -12.35 -16.78
CA ASN A 630 -53.40 -13.52 -16.01
C ASN A 630 -52.90 -14.83 -16.66
N VAL A 631 -52.77 -15.88 -15.84
CA VAL A 631 -52.48 -17.23 -16.34
C VAL A 631 -53.65 -17.72 -17.20
N GLY A 632 -53.38 -17.96 -18.49
CA GLY A 632 -54.36 -18.48 -19.45
C GLY A 632 -54.86 -17.45 -20.47
N GLU A 633 -54.44 -16.19 -20.36
CA GLU A 633 -54.68 -15.17 -21.40
C GLU A 633 -53.68 -15.34 -22.56
N ASN A 634 -54.16 -15.16 -23.79
CA ASN A 634 -53.29 -15.20 -24.97
C ASN A 634 -52.45 -13.92 -24.97
N GLN A 635 -51.12 -14.05 -25.04
CA GLN A 635 -50.22 -12.91 -25.01
C GLN A 635 -49.02 -13.04 -25.95
N TYR A 636 -48.62 -11.93 -26.56
CA TYR A 636 -47.40 -11.79 -27.35
C TYR A 636 -46.46 -10.80 -26.68
N THR A 637 -45.16 -11.07 -26.70
CA THR A 637 -44.15 -10.22 -26.04
C THR A 637 -43.02 -9.91 -27.00
N ALA A 638 -42.74 -8.62 -27.21
CA ALA A 638 -41.61 -8.13 -27.99
C ALA A 638 -40.62 -7.39 -27.10
N ILE A 639 -39.33 -7.72 -27.22
CA ILE A 639 -38.26 -7.10 -26.44
C ILE A 639 -37.61 -5.99 -27.28
N TYR A 640 -37.61 -4.78 -26.76
CA TYR A 640 -36.96 -3.62 -27.34
C TYR A 640 -35.74 -3.20 -26.52
N ASN A 641 -34.63 -2.97 -27.21
CA ASN A 641 -33.44 -2.39 -26.60
C ASN A 641 -33.49 -0.88 -26.74
N ILE A 642 -33.64 -0.23 -25.59
CA ILE A 642 -33.67 1.22 -25.46
C ILE A 642 -32.26 1.70 -25.13
N ILE A 643 -31.78 2.68 -25.89
CA ILE A 643 -30.43 3.26 -25.75
C ILE A 643 -30.53 4.71 -25.30
N THR A 644 -29.49 5.24 -24.69
CA THR A 644 -29.44 6.65 -24.21
C THR A 644 -29.08 7.66 -25.28
N SER A 645 -28.80 7.23 -26.52
CA SER A 645 -28.51 8.16 -27.61
C SER A 645 -29.80 8.61 -28.30
N ASN A 646 -29.91 9.92 -28.58
CA ASN A 646 -31.00 10.52 -29.35
C ASN A 646 -31.01 10.16 -30.85
N SER A 647 -30.07 9.33 -31.30
CA SER A 647 -29.81 9.04 -32.73
C SER A 647 -30.81 8.07 -33.37
N MET A 648 -31.87 7.68 -32.66
CA MET A 648 -32.81 6.69 -33.17
C MET A 648 -33.76 7.28 -34.22
N GLU A 649 -33.61 6.80 -35.46
CA GLU A 649 -34.74 6.77 -36.39
C GLU A 649 -35.89 5.96 -35.75
N PRO A 650 -37.15 6.34 -36.01
CA PRO A 650 -38.29 5.60 -35.48
C PRO A 650 -38.19 4.10 -35.78
N ARG A 651 -38.58 3.26 -34.82
CA ARG A 651 -38.62 1.82 -35.03
C ARG A 651 -39.65 1.47 -36.11
N ASP A 652 -39.36 0.40 -36.87
CA ASP A 652 -40.24 -0.15 -37.88
C ASP A 652 -41.62 -0.49 -37.29
N ASN A 653 -42.64 -0.43 -38.14
CA ASN A 653 -44.02 -0.73 -37.75
C ASN A 653 -44.13 -2.19 -37.30
N ILE A 654 -44.95 -2.43 -36.27
CA ILE A 654 -45.23 -3.78 -35.77
C ILE A 654 -46.60 -4.22 -36.28
N THR A 655 -46.70 -5.47 -36.73
CA THR A 655 -47.99 -6.12 -36.98
C THR A 655 -48.02 -7.46 -36.25
N VAL A 656 -49.04 -7.67 -35.42
CA VAL A 656 -49.27 -8.89 -34.64
C VAL A 656 -50.68 -9.38 -34.95
N ASP A 657 -50.96 -10.68 -34.91
CA ASP A 657 -52.29 -11.25 -35.15
C ASP A 657 -52.78 -11.96 -33.89
N SER A 658 -53.87 -11.48 -33.28
CA SER A 658 -54.44 -12.01 -32.02
C SER A 658 -54.99 -13.44 -32.15
N SER A 659 -55.29 -13.88 -33.38
CA SER A 659 -55.89 -15.20 -33.65
C SER A 659 -54.87 -16.34 -33.57
N VAL A 660 -53.58 -16.01 -33.53
CA VAL A 660 -52.49 -16.98 -33.41
C VAL A 660 -52.27 -17.30 -31.93
N ASP A 661 -52.24 -18.59 -31.58
CA ASP A 661 -51.78 -19.04 -30.26
C ASP A 661 -50.29 -18.72 -30.13
N PHE A 662 -50.00 -17.71 -29.32
CA PHE A 662 -48.65 -17.17 -29.17
C PHE A 662 -47.71 -18.11 -28.40
N SER A 663 -48.23 -19.17 -27.78
CA SER A 663 -47.43 -20.19 -27.08
C SER A 663 -46.56 -21.06 -28.02
N ALA A 664 -46.81 -20.98 -29.34
CA ALA A 664 -46.11 -21.77 -30.36
C ALA A 664 -45.06 -20.99 -31.18
N ALA A 665 -44.83 -19.70 -30.89
CA ALA A 665 -43.76 -18.92 -31.51
C ALA A 665 -42.41 -19.17 -30.78
N PRO A 666 -41.28 -19.31 -31.51
CA PRO A 666 -39.99 -19.73 -30.95
C PRO A 666 -39.35 -18.73 -29.98
#